data_AF-A0A1V5VBY3-F1
#
_entry.id   AF-A0A1V5VBY3-F1
#
_cell.length_a   1.000
_cell.length_b   1.000
_cell.length_c   1.000
_cell.angle_alpha   90.00
_cell.angle_beta   90.00
_cell.angle_gamma   90.00
#
_symmetry.space_group_name_H-M   'P 1'
#
loop_
_entity.id
_entity.type
_entity.pdbx_description
1 polymer ?
#
loop_
_entity_poly.entity_id
_entity_poly.type
_entity_poly.pdbx_seq_one_letter_code
_entity_poly.pdbx_strand_id
1 'polypeptide(L)'
;MKKFLKKLFFWDSPAQGVFFALTLLGIGPYIIMSVLVDHSVLYIFYGTPSVCMCGNTEAEIGFLVIKASFWIFLIYYMFLTFRFYHLRSCESGFDFHKYILRFGLPVLLLIGGWSCFMWDLSSRWIPILLFGFFFILLPLAFCGRHWKIALWNIFCGGVSAGLTLFLLFCARGIDSEESLVSPVRHRIDLFLSAGQFFGVSLPAVLGVCGLVILFFFLAWYFLTARLLAAQGKVSLRAVFGKGTVLLWILSGIVYLIFLVLALTSMREVSQKTALLEKRFGRPLSFEEKSKAYYGNARPDKDFWRRAFELSRKYEVDMPEAFPVSEPFKYLSEADANLLRAKLKEAGKVSAEWETLFSAPIPPCEREYVFEKMFNTDLKNLNLMTQFCRMEFWKLYFALADGDTQTALVIWRRVEKVQNGLLRENDFTGLSVWMRYGTLRLTEVKMLLESGRLTVAELETIAGSLERMEKQIPAMFEHVHFGNSVFELGVLRILSDGIISRSDKIERVLFFPLGAFRFFFPQLWWYGLQLKLIVVNGIGETAFDKFDLSRGCEKLPIVIHAITGMQSLVHNFRHYIAELRAVQVLVCAERYKLEHDRYPDRMENLPLDPYNGKPLNYRVGECRVENAKIVWNTVTNDSEKFFLGGVVDTETVVPAVQVWSVGADRKDSGGLPTGKTDKRNEYSDDIHVIRRLKP
;
A
#
# COMPACT_ATOMS: atom_id res chain seq x y z
N MET A 1 18.51 -35.88 37.46
CA MET A 1 17.45 -34.87 37.74
C MET A 1 17.78 -33.91 38.89
N LYS A 2 18.05 -34.35 40.13
CA LYS A 2 18.33 -33.45 41.29
C LYS A 2 19.48 -32.44 41.07
N LYS A 3 20.64 -32.89 40.56
CA LYS A 3 21.79 -31.99 40.24
C LYS A 3 21.47 -30.97 39.15
N PHE A 4 20.64 -31.32 38.18
CA PHE A 4 20.21 -30.44 37.10
C PHE A 4 19.28 -29.35 37.61
N LEU A 5 18.24 -29.71 38.37
CA LEU A 5 17.33 -28.75 39.02
C LEU A 5 18.07 -27.83 39.99
N LYS A 6 19.08 -28.37 40.71
CA LYS A 6 19.93 -27.58 41.61
C LYS A 6 20.69 -26.46 40.89
N LYS A 7 21.19 -26.75 39.68
CA LYS A 7 21.86 -25.78 38.80
C LYS A 7 20.88 -24.83 38.11
N LEU A 8 19.77 -25.34 37.57
CA LEU A 8 18.76 -24.56 36.85
C LEU A 8 18.12 -23.48 37.72
N PHE A 9 17.88 -23.76 39.00
CA PHE A 9 17.28 -22.80 39.92
C PHE A 9 18.31 -22.15 40.85
N PHE A 10 19.61 -22.26 40.53
CA PHE A 10 20.71 -21.60 41.23
C PHE A 10 20.66 -21.79 42.75
N TRP A 11 20.44 -23.03 43.22
CA TRP A 11 20.19 -23.25 44.63
C TRP A 11 21.35 -22.89 45.55
N ASP A 12 22.56 -23.04 45.04
CA ASP A 12 23.80 -22.76 45.76
C ASP A 12 24.31 -21.32 45.52
N SER A 13 23.70 -20.56 44.61
CA SER A 13 24.14 -19.20 44.27
C SER A 13 22.96 -18.28 43.92
N PRO A 14 22.09 -17.95 44.90
CA PRO A 14 20.82 -17.25 44.62
C PRO A 14 20.97 -15.87 43.97
N ALA A 15 21.96 -15.07 44.37
CA ALA A 15 22.21 -13.74 43.77
C ALA A 15 22.58 -13.81 42.28
N GLN A 16 23.41 -14.79 41.92
CA GLN A 16 23.78 -15.07 40.53
C GLN A 16 22.56 -15.54 39.72
N GLY A 17 21.67 -16.34 40.33
CA GLY A 17 20.44 -16.81 39.68
C GLY A 17 19.46 -15.70 39.34
N VAL A 18 19.20 -14.77 40.27
CA VAL A 18 18.35 -13.60 40.02
C VAL A 18 18.89 -12.77 38.86
N PHE A 19 20.19 -12.49 38.88
CA PHE A 19 20.82 -11.67 37.85
C PHE A 19 20.86 -12.36 36.49
N PHE A 20 21.09 -13.67 36.44
CA PHE A 20 20.94 -14.46 35.22
C PHE A 20 19.52 -14.39 34.67
N ALA A 21 18.49 -14.57 35.51
CA ALA A 21 17.10 -14.51 35.07
C ALA A 21 16.68 -13.11 34.59
N LEU A 22 17.19 -12.05 35.21
CA LEU A 22 17.01 -10.67 34.73
C LEU A 22 17.63 -10.47 33.34
N THR A 23 18.84 -11.01 33.15
CA THR A 23 19.54 -10.97 31.86
C THR A 23 18.76 -11.74 30.80
N LEU A 24 18.23 -12.91 31.14
CA LEU A 24 17.40 -13.73 30.26
C LEU A 24 16.08 -13.04 29.91
N LEU A 25 15.45 -12.35 30.87
CA LEU A 25 14.23 -11.56 30.64
C LEU A 25 14.45 -10.41 29.65
N GLY A 26 15.62 -9.75 29.70
CA GLY A 26 15.96 -8.66 28.77
C GLY A 26 16.47 -9.15 27.40
N ILE A 27 17.47 -10.02 27.40
CA ILE A 27 18.19 -10.46 26.19
C ILE A 27 17.50 -11.65 25.50
N GLY A 28 16.82 -12.53 26.25
CA GLY A 28 16.15 -13.71 25.72
C GLY A 28 15.13 -13.36 24.63
N PRO A 29 14.16 -12.45 24.88
CA PRO A 29 13.23 -11.98 23.85
C PRO A 29 13.93 -11.32 22.67
N TYR A 30 15.04 -10.60 22.87
CA TYR A 30 15.83 -10.00 21.78
C TYR A 30 16.45 -11.07 20.86
N ILE A 31 17.03 -12.13 21.44
CA ILE A 31 17.63 -13.24 20.67
C ILE A 31 16.52 -14.05 19.98
N ILE A 32 15.44 -14.38 20.70
CA ILE A 32 14.30 -15.11 20.14
C ILE A 32 13.67 -14.31 19.01
N MET A 33 13.47 -13.00 19.20
CA MET A 33 13.03 -12.11 18.14
C MET A 33 13.99 -12.23 16.97
N SER A 34 15.30 -12.09 17.15
CA SER A 34 16.30 -12.18 16.08
C SER A 34 16.30 -13.51 15.30
N VAL A 35 15.92 -14.62 15.93
CA VAL A 35 15.80 -15.94 15.28
C VAL A 35 14.44 -16.15 14.62
N LEU A 36 13.38 -15.61 15.23
CA LEU A 36 12.00 -15.71 14.77
C LEU A 36 11.55 -14.50 13.95
N VAL A 37 12.45 -13.55 13.61
CA VAL A 37 12.06 -12.41 12.78
C VAL A 37 11.72 -12.98 11.42
N ASP A 38 10.42 -13.02 11.16
CA ASP A 38 9.86 -13.16 9.84
C ASP A 38 9.02 -11.92 9.55
N HIS A 39 8.40 -11.89 8.38
CA HIS A 39 7.60 -10.81 7.81
C HIS A 39 6.46 -10.35 8.76
N SER A 40 6.09 -11.21 9.70
CA SER A 40 5.14 -11.00 10.81
C SER A 40 5.53 -9.89 11.79
N VAL A 41 6.82 -9.64 12.03
CA VAL A 41 7.28 -8.60 12.97
C VAL A 41 7.03 -7.20 12.40
N LEU A 42 7.17 -7.02 11.08
CA LEU A 42 6.85 -5.74 10.40
C LEU A 42 5.34 -5.47 10.39
N TYR A 43 4.51 -6.51 10.24
CA TYR A 43 3.05 -6.41 10.33
C TYR A 43 2.60 -5.83 11.68
N ILE A 44 3.32 -6.13 12.76
CA ILE A 44 3.04 -5.64 14.12
C ILE A 44 3.44 -4.18 14.31
N PHE A 45 4.60 -3.76 13.78
CA PHE A 45 5.03 -2.35 13.88
C PHE A 45 4.23 -1.41 12.99
N TYR A 46 3.59 -1.94 11.95
CA TYR A 46 2.82 -1.17 10.97
C TYR A 46 1.36 -1.60 10.87
N GLY A 47 0.82 -2.16 11.94
CA GLY A 47 -0.57 -2.58 12.06
C GLY A 47 -1.52 -1.38 11.97
N THR A 48 -1.65 -0.81 10.77
CA THR A 48 -2.75 0.07 10.39
C THR A 48 -3.89 -0.84 9.93
N PRO A 49 -5.04 -0.85 10.61
CA PRO A 49 -6.24 -1.54 10.13
C PRO A 49 -6.74 -1.00 8.79
N SER A 50 -6.35 0.23 8.44
CA SER A 50 -6.92 0.98 7.31
C SER A 50 -6.18 0.82 5.97
N VAL A 51 -4.97 0.26 5.95
CA VAL A 51 -4.23 0.06 4.67
C VAL A 51 -4.20 -1.41 4.25
N CYS A 52 -4.43 -2.37 5.16
CA CYS A 52 -4.18 -3.77 4.88
C CYS A 52 -5.16 -4.72 5.60
N MET A 53 -6.35 -4.88 5.03
CA MET A 53 -7.32 -5.91 5.44
C MET A 53 -6.98 -7.29 4.84
N CYS A 54 -5.84 -7.87 5.20
CA CYS A 54 -5.55 -9.28 4.90
C CYS A 54 -5.01 -9.94 6.18
N GLY A 55 -5.90 -10.61 6.91
CA GLY A 55 -5.57 -11.32 8.15
C GLY A 55 -4.69 -12.53 7.84
N ASN A 56 -3.42 -12.46 8.22
CA ASN A 56 -2.49 -13.58 8.13
C ASN A 56 -2.29 -14.23 9.50
N THR A 57 -2.80 -15.44 9.67
CA THR A 57 -2.74 -16.29 10.88
C THR A 57 -1.32 -16.67 11.30
N GLU A 58 -0.36 -16.71 10.39
CA GLU A 58 1.04 -17.03 10.72
C GLU A 58 1.75 -15.92 11.50
N ALA A 59 1.33 -14.65 11.31
CA ALA A 59 1.90 -13.53 12.05
C ALA A 59 1.55 -13.54 13.54
N GLU A 60 0.41 -14.16 13.87
CA GLU A 60 -0.04 -14.34 15.24
C GLU A 60 0.80 -15.39 15.99
N ILE A 61 1.34 -16.41 15.30
CA ILE A 61 2.13 -17.48 15.90
C ILE A 61 3.48 -16.95 16.38
N GLY A 62 4.21 -16.21 15.55
CA GLY A 62 5.50 -15.61 15.93
C GLY A 62 5.35 -14.66 17.13
N PHE A 63 4.28 -13.85 17.13
CA PHE A 63 3.94 -12.99 18.26
C PHE A 63 3.61 -13.77 19.53
N LEU A 64 2.83 -14.84 19.40
CA LEU A 64 2.48 -15.71 20.52
C LEU A 64 3.74 -16.31 21.15
N VAL A 65 4.72 -16.74 20.34
CA VAL A 65 5.99 -17.29 20.84
C VAL A 65 6.83 -16.23 21.55
N ILE A 66 6.96 -15.01 21.01
CA ILE A 66 7.69 -13.92 21.68
C ILE A 66 7.02 -13.54 23.00
N LYS A 67 5.68 -13.36 22.99
CA LYS A 67 4.88 -13.02 24.17
C LYS A 67 4.96 -14.12 25.22
N ALA A 68 4.77 -15.39 24.83
CA ALA A 68 4.88 -16.53 25.73
C ALA A 68 6.29 -16.63 26.33
N SER A 69 7.34 -16.45 25.52
CA SER A 69 8.72 -16.48 25.99
C SER A 69 9.00 -15.38 27.01
N PHE A 70 8.52 -14.15 26.77
CA PHE A 70 8.63 -13.05 27.73
C PHE A 70 7.94 -13.40 29.05
N TRP A 71 6.71 -13.91 29.03
CA TRP A 71 5.99 -14.32 30.25
C TRP A 71 6.68 -15.46 30.99
N ILE A 72 7.19 -16.47 30.29
CA ILE A 72 7.96 -17.57 30.88
C ILE A 72 9.21 -17.03 31.59
N PHE A 73 9.96 -16.15 30.94
CA PHE A 73 11.15 -15.54 31.54
C PHE A 73 10.81 -14.61 32.71
N LEU A 74 9.68 -13.90 32.63
CA LEU A 74 9.22 -13.04 33.71
C LEU A 74 8.84 -13.87 34.95
N ILE A 75 8.07 -14.95 34.78
CA ILE A 75 7.72 -15.87 35.86
C ILE A 75 8.99 -16.48 36.48
N TYR A 76 9.94 -16.90 35.63
CA TYR A 76 11.22 -17.44 36.09
C TYR A 76 12.04 -16.42 36.89
N TYR A 77 12.10 -15.16 36.43
CA TYR A 77 12.73 -14.05 37.16
C TYR A 77 12.02 -13.77 38.50
N MET A 78 10.70 -13.70 38.50
CA MET A 78 9.89 -13.47 39.71
C MET A 78 10.16 -14.56 40.76
N PHE A 79 10.17 -15.82 40.35
CA PHE A 79 10.45 -16.96 41.22
C PHE A 79 11.82 -16.86 41.88
N LEU A 80 12.87 -16.61 41.08
CA LEU A 80 14.24 -16.52 41.61
C LEU A 80 14.44 -15.28 42.49
N THR A 81 13.86 -14.15 42.11
CA THR A 81 13.91 -12.90 42.89
C THR A 81 13.23 -13.06 44.24
N PHE A 82 12.04 -13.65 44.23
CA PHE A 82 11.30 -13.95 45.45
C PHE A 82 12.10 -14.85 46.39
N ARG A 83 12.65 -15.95 45.85
CA ARG A 83 13.45 -16.88 46.62
C ARG A 83 14.68 -16.20 47.25
N PHE A 84 15.38 -15.36 46.49
CA PHE A 84 16.53 -14.61 46.98
C PHE A 84 16.15 -13.73 48.19
N TYR A 85 15.08 -12.94 48.07
CA TYR A 85 14.62 -12.07 49.16
C TYR A 85 14.01 -12.86 50.33
N HIS A 86 13.38 -14.02 50.09
CA HIS A 86 12.91 -14.91 51.15
C HIS A 86 14.05 -15.46 52.00
N LEU A 87 15.11 -15.97 51.37
CA LEU A 87 16.30 -16.41 52.09
C LEU A 87 16.90 -15.26 52.92
N ARG A 88 16.92 -14.04 52.37
CA ARG A 88 17.39 -12.84 53.09
C ARG A 88 16.48 -12.42 54.24
N SER A 89 15.17 -12.54 54.08
CA SER A 89 14.19 -12.26 55.13
C SER A 89 14.40 -13.19 56.33
N CYS A 90 14.61 -14.48 56.08
CA CYS A 90 14.95 -15.47 57.11
C CYS A 90 16.24 -15.13 57.88
N GLU A 91 17.23 -14.53 57.22
CA GLU A 91 18.49 -14.10 57.86
C GLU A 91 18.37 -12.77 58.62
N SER A 92 17.45 -11.88 58.21
CA SER A 92 17.37 -10.50 58.72
C SER A 92 16.65 -10.35 60.07
N GLY A 93 15.86 -11.35 60.49
CA GLY A 93 15.10 -11.31 61.75
C GLY A 93 13.92 -10.33 61.80
N PHE A 94 13.76 -9.43 60.83
CA PHE A 94 12.70 -8.43 60.78
C PHE A 94 11.38 -8.99 60.23
N ASP A 95 10.28 -8.83 60.97
CA ASP A 95 8.97 -9.38 60.57
C ASP A 95 8.35 -8.68 59.36
N PHE A 96 8.63 -7.39 59.16
CA PHE A 96 8.18 -6.63 57.99
C PHE A 96 8.56 -7.28 56.66
N HIS A 97 9.78 -7.82 56.55
CA HIS A 97 10.26 -8.54 55.38
C HIS A 97 9.52 -9.86 55.15
N LYS A 98 9.06 -10.52 56.22
CA LYS A 98 8.23 -11.74 56.12
C LYS A 98 6.81 -11.40 55.66
N TYR A 99 6.24 -10.28 56.11
CA TYR A 99 4.92 -9.81 55.69
C TYR A 99 4.88 -9.44 54.20
N ILE A 100 5.85 -8.66 53.71
CA ILE A 100 5.95 -8.28 52.28
C ILE A 100 6.00 -9.52 51.38
N LEU A 101 6.77 -10.54 51.77
CA LEU A 101 6.94 -11.74 50.95
C LEU A 101 5.77 -12.73 51.08
N ARG A 102 5.21 -12.93 52.29
CA ARG A 102 4.10 -13.87 52.51
C ARG A 102 2.77 -13.38 51.94
N PHE A 103 2.53 -12.07 51.95
CA PHE A 103 1.26 -11.50 51.49
C PHE A 103 1.36 -10.80 50.13
N GLY A 104 2.49 -10.18 49.80
CA GLY A 104 2.65 -9.45 48.53
C GLY A 104 2.64 -10.33 47.28
N LEU A 105 3.27 -11.52 47.33
CA LEU A 105 3.33 -12.42 46.17
C LEU A 105 1.98 -13.09 45.84
N PRO A 106 1.22 -13.68 46.80
CA PRO A 106 -0.09 -14.24 46.51
C PRO A 106 -1.07 -13.18 46.01
N VAL A 107 -1.02 -11.96 46.55
CA VAL A 107 -1.87 -10.83 46.09
C VAL A 107 -1.51 -10.43 44.66
N LEU A 108 -0.22 -10.31 44.31
CA LEU A 108 0.20 -10.02 42.94
C LEU A 108 -0.09 -11.15 41.94
N LEU A 109 0.02 -12.41 42.36
CA LEU A 109 -0.35 -13.57 41.54
C LEU A 109 -1.86 -13.73 41.38
N LEU A 110 -2.66 -13.40 42.40
CA LEU A 110 -4.13 -13.35 42.32
C LEU A 110 -4.58 -12.20 41.41
N ILE A 111 -4.00 -11.02 41.55
CA ILE A 111 -4.28 -9.86 40.68
C ILE A 111 -3.83 -10.15 39.23
N GLY A 112 -2.65 -10.75 39.04
CA GLY A 112 -2.13 -11.14 37.73
C GLY A 112 -2.88 -12.30 37.07
N GLY A 113 -3.39 -13.25 37.86
CA GLY A 113 -4.21 -14.37 37.38
C GLY A 113 -5.64 -13.94 37.02
N TRP A 114 -6.26 -13.10 37.83
CA TRP A 114 -7.62 -12.55 37.61
C TRP A 114 -7.73 -11.72 36.32
N SER A 115 -6.66 -11.01 35.98
CA SER A 115 -6.56 -10.14 34.81
C SER A 115 -6.13 -10.84 33.52
N CYS A 116 -5.51 -12.03 33.60
CA CYS A 116 -5.38 -12.90 32.42
C CYS A 116 -6.75 -13.40 31.94
N PHE A 117 -7.79 -13.33 32.79
CA PHE A 117 -9.17 -13.71 32.48
C PHE A 117 -10.09 -12.54 32.11
N MET A 118 -9.79 -11.30 32.54
CA MET A 118 -10.62 -10.11 32.27
C MET A 118 -9.89 -9.15 31.33
N TRP A 119 -10.35 -9.06 30.08
CA TRP A 119 -9.64 -8.39 28.98
C TRP A 119 -9.62 -6.84 29.08
N ASP A 120 -10.40 -6.24 29.99
CA ASP A 120 -10.67 -4.80 29.99
C ASP A 120 -10.02 -4.02 31.15
N LEU A 121 -9.52 -2.81 30.84
CA LEU A 121 -8.79 -1.77 31.61
C LEU A 121 -7.75 -2.16 32.70
N SER A 122 -7.98 -3.23 33.46
CA SER A 122 -7.15 -3.78 34.53
C SER A 122 -5.80 -4.35 34.06
N SER A 123 -5.68 -4.73 32.78
CA SER A 123 -4.46 -5.29 32.20
C SER A 123 -3.27 -4.30 32.12
N ARG A 124 -3.52 -2.98 32.17
CA ARG A 124 -2.47 -1.94 32.05
C ARG A 124 -1.75 -1.65 33.36
N TRP A 125 -2.45 -1.77 34.49
CA TRP A 125 -1.89 -1.44 35.81
C TRP A 125 -0.96 -2.54 36.34
N ILE A 126 -1.12 -3.77 35.88
CA ILE A 126 -0.42 -4.93 36.43
C ILE A 126 1.05 -4.97 36.04
N PRO A 127 1.46 -4.71 34.78
CA PRO A 127 2.86 -4.51 34.45
C PRO A 127 3.50 -3.37 35.27
N ILE A 128 2.77 -2.29 35.53
CA ILE A 128 3.23 -1.15 36.35
C ILE A 128 3.42 -1.57 37.81
N LEU A 129 2.46 -2.32 38.38
CA LEU A 129 2.52 -2.82 39.75
C LEU A 129 3.63 -3.88 39.92
N LEU A 130 3.80 -4.78 38.96
CA LEU A 130 4.89 -5.76 38.94
C LEU A 130 6.25 -5.05 38.83
N PHE A 131 6.37 -4.05 37.96
CA PHE A 131 7.58 -3.25 37.84
C PHE A 131 7.90 -2.52 39.15
N GLY A 132 6.91 -1.83 39.72
CA GLY A 132 7.05 -1.14 41.00
C GLY A 132 7.42 -2.10 42.14
N PHE A 133 6.82 -3.29 42.20
CA PHE A 133 7.11 -4.26 43.25
C PHE A 133 8.54 -4.81 43.15
N PHE A 134 8.94 -5.32 41.98
CA PHE A 134 10.23 -5.99 41.81
C PHE A 134 11.43 -5.05 41.67
N PHE A 135 11.23 -3.85 41.13
CA PHE A 135 12.32 -2.92 40.83
C PHE A 135 12.36 -1.68 41.72
N ILE A 136 11.33 -1.42 42.53
CA ILE A 136 11.31 -0.29 43.48
C ILE A 136 11.14 -0.80 44.91
N LEU A 137 10.05 -1.49 45.21
CA LEU A 137 9.68 -1.86 46.57
C LEU A 137 10.63 -2.90 47.20
N LEU A 138 10.93 -4.00 46.48
CA LEU A 138 11.84 -5.03 46.97
C LEU A 138 13.28 -4.51 47.17
N PRO A 139 13.90 -3.81 46.20
CA PRO A 139 15.22 -3.19 46.40
C PRO A 139 15.27 -2.25 47.61
N LEU A 140 14.26 -1.40 47.82
CA LEU A 140 14.21 -0.48 48.97
C LEU A 140 14.00 -1.21 50.29
N ALA A 141 13.06 -2.16 50.35
CA ALA A 141 12.77 -2.89 51.58
C ALA A 141 14.00 -3.66 52.08
N PHE A 142 14.84 -4.17 51.18
CA PHE A 142 16.00 -5.00 51.52
C PHE A 142 17.36 -4.29 51.30
N CYS A 143 17.40 -2.97 51.03
CA CYS A 143 18.67 -2.27 50.75
C CYS A 143 19.62 -2.17 51.95
N GLY A 144 19.09 -2.12 53.17
CA GLY A 144 19.86 -1.97 54.41
C GLY A 144 20.85 -0.79 54.34
N ARG A 145 22.13 -1.04 54.62
CA ARG A 145 23.21 -0.03 54.56
C ARG A 145 23.54 0.44 53.14
N HIS A 146 23.00 -0.20 52.10
CA HIS A 146 23.26 0.10 50.69
C HIS A 146 22.15 0.98 50.04
N TRP A 147 21.39 1.72 50.83
CA TRP A 147 20.28 2.58 50.37
C TRP A 147 20.67 3.54 49.24
N LYS A 148 21.89 4.10 49.25
CA LYS A 148 22.38 4.97 48.17
C LYS A 148 22.41 4.27 46.81
N ILE A 149 22.84 3.00 46.79
CA ILE A 149 22.89 2.19 45.56
C ILE A 149 21.47 1.86 45.09
N ALA A 150 20.57 1.55 46.03
CA ALA A 150 19.16 1.29 45.72
C ALA A 150 18.44 2.52 45.16
N LEU A 151 18.68 3.72 45.70
CA LEU A 151 18.13 4.97 45.17
C LEU A 151 18.64 5.27 43.76
N TRP A 152 19.95 5.17 43.52
CA TRP A 152 20.51 5.35 42.18
C TRP A 152 20.01 4.29 41.19
N ASN A 153 19.81 3.06 41.65
CA ASN A 153 19.21 2.00 40.84
C ASN A 153 17.79 2.40 40.42
N ILE A 154 16.94 2.80 41.37
CA ILE A 154 15.55 3.23 41.10
C ILE A 154 15.52 4.44 40.19
N PHE A 155 16.40 5.42 40.40
CA PHE A 155 16.50 6.59 39.54
C PHE A 155 16.84 6.20 38.09
N CYS A 156 17.90 5.42 37.89
CA CYS A 156 18.31 5.00 36.54
C CYS A 156 17.23 4.15 35.86
N GLY A 157 16.64 3.21 36.59
CA GLY A 157 15.55 2.35 36.08
C GLY A 157 14.30 3.16 35.77
N GLY A 158 13.95 4.12 36.64
CA GLY A 158 12.80 5.01 36.49
C GLY A 158 12.94 5.97 35.31
N VAL A 159 14.12 6.57 35.11
CA VAL A 159 14.40 7.41 33.93
C VAL A 159 14.33 6.59 32.65
N SER A 160 14.98 5.42 32.60
CA SER A 160 14.95 4.53 31.43
C SER A 160 13.52 4.08 31.10
N ALA A 161 12.78 3.58 32.10
CA ALA A 161 11.41 3.10 31.92
C ALA A 161 10.45 4.25 31.58
N GLY A 162 10.59 5.40 32.25
CA GLY A 162 9.78 6.59 32.02
C GLY A 162 9.95 7.15 30.61
N LEU A 163 11.19 7.26 30.12
CA LEU A 163 11.47 7.67 28.75
C LEU A 163 10.97 6.65 27.73
N THR A 164 11.13 5.34 28.00
CA THR A 164 10.62 4.28 27.12
C THR A 164 9.10 4.31 27.04
N LEU A 165 8.41 4.42 28.19
CA LEU A 165 6.96 4.56 28.26
C LEU A 165 6.48 5.85 27.59
N PHE A 166 7.21 6.96 27.76
CA PHE A 166 6.91 8.22 27.09
C PHE A 166 6.98 8.06 25.56
N LEU A 167 8.03 7.42 25.02
CA LEU A 167 8.14 7.14 23.59
C LEU A 167 7.04 6.19 23.09
N LEU A 168 6.74 5.11 23.83
CA LEU A 168 5.66 4.18 23.49
C LEU A 168 4.28 4.85 23.56
N PHE A 169 4.07 5.75 24.52
CA PHE A 169 2.84 6.51 24.67
C PHE A 169 2.68 7.54 23.54
N CYS A 170 3.77 8.21 23.15
CA CYS A 170 3.81 9.05 21.95
C CYS A 170 3.49 8.25 20.67
N ALA A 171 3.91 6.98 20.59
CA ALA A 171 3.62 6.10 19.46
C ALA A 171 2.18 5.54 19.46
N ARG A 172 1.57 5.31 20.64
CA ARG A 172 0.24 4.67 20.77
C ARG A 172 -0.94 5.65 20.64
N GLY A 173 -0.73 6.95 20.83
CA GLY A 173 -1.77 7.99 20.65
C GLY A 173 -2.23 8.21 19.20
N ILE A 174 -1.94 7.25 18.32
CA ILE A 174 -2.02 7.34 16.86
C ILE A 174 -3.07 6.37 16.32
N ASP A 175 -3.41 5.33 17.09
CA ASP A 175 -4.35 4.27 16.68
C ASP A 175 -5.82 4.59 16.97
N SER A 176 -6.12 5.64 17.75
CA SER A 176 -7.52 6.04 18.01
C SER A 176 -7.93 7.21 17.13
N GLU A 177 -8.74 6.94 16.10
CA GLU A 177 -9.39 7.97 15.27
C GLU A 177 -10.23 8.97 16.10
N GLU A 178 -10.63 8.61 17.32
CA GLU A 178 -11.56 9.39 18.15
C GLU A 178 -10.95 10.46 19.08
N SER A 179 -9.62 10.61 19.20
CA SER A 179 -9.02 11.57 20.16
C SER A 179 -8.07 12.61 19.56
N LEU A 180 -8.31 12.99 18.30
CA LEU A 180 -7.56 14.00 17.54
C LEU A 180 -7.69 15.45 18.06
N VAL A 181 -8.41 15.69 19.16
CA VAL A 181 -8.52 17.02 19.76
C VAL A 181 -7.50 17.19 20.90
N SER A 182 -6.36 17.79 20.56
CA SER A 182 -5.44 18.57 21.42
C SER A 182 -4.15 17.93 22.02
N PRO A 183 -4.15 16.90 22.89
CA PRO A 183 -2.93 16.62 23.67
C PRO A 183 -1.88 15.79 22.90
N VAL A 184 -2.25 15.02 21.86
CA VAL A 184 -1.27 14.28 21.03
C VAL A 184 -0.46 15.21 20.11
N ARG A 185 -1.09 16.26 19.58
CA ARG A 185 -0.46 17.27 18.70
C ARG A 185 0.70 18.00 19.39
N HIS A 186 0.48 18.51 20.61
CA HIS A 186 1.51 19.18 21.41
C HIS A 186 2.70 18.29 21.76
N ARG A 187 2.52 16.96 21.84
CA ARG A 187 3.58 16.01 22.19
C ARG A 187 4.53 15.73 21.03
N ILE A 188 4.00 15.68 19.80
CA ILE A 188 4.79 15.51 18.57
C ILE A 188 5.49 16.82 18.19
N ASP A 189 4.79 17.95 18.37
CA ASP A 189 5.37 19.29 18.17
C ASP A 189 6.59 19.52 19.07
N LEU A 190 6.64 18.94 20.27
CA LEU A 190 7.81 19.04 21.16
C LEU A 190 9.06 18.38 20.55
N PHE A 191 8.95 17.17 20.01
CA PHE A 191 10.09 16.48 19.40
C PHE A 191 10.51 17.10 18.08
N LEU A 192 9.54 17.57 17.29
CA LEU A 192 9.80 18.31 16.06
C LEU A 192 10.44 19.67 16.35
N SER A 193 9.97 20.38 17.37
CA SER A 193 10.55 21.65 17.84
C SER A 193 11.95 21.43 18.40
N ALA A 194 12.19 20.33 19.13
CA ALA A 194 13.52 19.95 19.56
C ALA A 194 14.44 19.67 18.34
N GLY A 195 13.96 18.91 17.35
CA GLY A 195 14.70 18.67 16.11
C GLY A 195 15.03 19.96 15.37
N GLN A 196 14.05 20.86 15.21
CA GLN A 196 14.23 22.17 14.58
C GLN A 196 15.19 23.07 15.36
N PHE A 197 15.10 23.09 16.69
CA PHE A 197 15.97 23.87 17.58
C PHE A 197 17.43 23.40 17.48
N PHE A 198 17.65 22.09 17.42
CA PHE A 198 18.99 21.50 17.30
C PHE A 198 19.47 21.34 15.85
N GLY A 199 18.64 21.67 14.85
CA GLY A 199 18.97 21.50 13.43
C GLY A 199 19.13 20.03 13.00
N VAL A 200 18.48 19.09 13.69
CA VAL A 200 18.58 17.65 13.45
C VAL A 200 17.24 17.02 13.12
N SER A 201 17.25 15.96 12.32
CA SER A 201 16.03 15.25 11.92
C SER A 201 15.36 14.54 13.11
N LEU A 202 14.05 14.29 13.03
CA LEU A 202 13.31 13.56 14.07
C LEU A 202 13.92 12.17 14.38
N PRO A 203 14.36 11.35 13.40
CA PRO A 203 15.07 10.11 13.69
C PRO A 203 16.37 10.32 14.47
N ALA A 204 17.07 11.44 14.27
CA ALA A 204 18.27 11.76 15.03
C ALA A 204 17.93 12.12 16.49
N VAL A 205 16.89 12.92 16.74
CA VAL A 205 16.40 13.22 18.09
C VAL A 205 15.99 11.94 18.82
N LEU A 206 15.21 11.09 18.17
CA LEU A 206 14.78 9.81 18.72
C LEU A 206 15.95 8.85 18.93
N GLY A 207 16.95 8.88 18.04
CA GLY A 207 18.20 8.14 18.21
C GLY A 207 18.96 8.56 19.47
N VAL A 208 19.06 9.87 19.74
CA VAL A 208 19.66 10.40 20.97
C VAL A 208 18.85 9.98 22.19
N CYS A 209 17.51 10.08 22.15
CA CYS A 209 16.66 9.57 23.22
C CYS A 209 16.89 8.07 23.47
N GLY A 210 17.02 7.27 22.42
CA GLY A 210 17.38 5.86 22.50
C GLY A 210 18.73 5.63 23.18
N LEU A 211 19.74 6.46 22.90
CA LEU A 211 21.07 6.35 23.53
C LEU A 211 21.00 6.69 25.02
N VAL A 212 20.22 7.71 25.38
CA VAL A 212 19.98 8.08 26.79
C VAL A 212 19.26 6.95 27.53
N ILE A 213 18.21 6.39 26.92
CA ILE A 213 17.50 5.22 27.46
C ILE A 213 18.47 4.06 27.68
N LEU A 214 19.28 3.73 26.67
CA LEU A 214 20.26 2.65 26.76
C LEU A 214 21.30 2.90 27.87
N PHE A 215 21.81 4.13 27.99
CA PHE A 215 22.76 4.49 29.03
C PHE A 215 22.17 4.27 30.44
N PHE A 216 20.98 4.80 30.69
CA PHE A 216 20.32 4.64 31.99
C PHE A 216 19.90 3.19 32.25
N PHE A 217 19.52 2.44 31.21
CA PHE A 217 19.26 1.01 31.30
C PHE A 217 20.51 0.22 31.71
N LEU A 218 21.66 0.47 31.07
CA LEU A 218 22.93 -0.19 31.40
C LEU A 218 23.41 0.19 32.81
N ALA A 219 23.27 1.46 33.19
CA ALA A 219 23.57 1.91 34.54
C ALA A 219 22.68 1.22 35.59
N TRP A 220 21.37 1.14 35.33
CA TRP A 220 20.43 0.40 36.15
C TRP A 220 20.81 -1.07 36.27
N TYR A 221 21.08 -1.75 35.15
CA TYR A 221 21.47 -3.16 35.11
C TYR A 221 22.73 -3.44 35.95
N PHE A 222 23.75 -2.58 35.82
CA PHE A 222 24.97 -2.67 36.63
C PHE A 222 24.72 -2.41 38.11
N LEU A 223 23.92 -1.40 38.45
CA LEU A 223 23.54 -1.09 39.83
C LEU A 223 22.73 -2.22 40.47
N THR A 224 21.87 -2.89 39.70
CA THR A 224 21.15 -4.09 40.15
C THR A 224 22.12 -5.22 40.47
N ALA A 225 23.11 -5.47 39.61
CA ALA A 225 24.16 -6.46 39.86
C ALA A 225 24.93 -6.15 41.15
N ARG A 226 25.28 -4.87 41.36
CA ARG A 226 25.99 -4.40 42.55
C ARG A 226 25.15 -4.53 43.82
N LEU A 227 23.85 -4.23 43.74
CA LEU A 227 22.93 -4.37 44.87
C LEU A 227 22.77 -5.85 45.25
N LEU A 228 22.57 -6.73 44.27
CA LEU A 228 22.47 -8.17 44.48
C LEU A 228 23.78 -8.78 45.02
N ALA A 229 24.94 -8.31 44.57
CA ALA A 229 26.24 -8.73 45.08
C ALA A 229 26.40 -8.36 46.57
N ALA A 230 26.10 -7.10 46.89
CA ALA A 230 26.22 -6.57 48.25
C ALA A 230 25.23 -7.24 49.21
N GLN A 231 23.96 -7.36 48.82
CA GLN A 231 22.95 -8.10 49.59
C GLN A 231 23.30 -9.58 49.70
N GLY A 232 23.80 -10.16 48.61
CA GLY A 232 24.22 -11.55 48.50
C GLY A 232 25.48 -11.93 49.30
N LYS A 233 26.23 -10.94 49.82
CA LYS A 233 27.56 -11.10 50.41
C LYS A 233 28.54 -11.86 49.50
N VAL A 234 28.43 -11.63 48.19
CA VAL A 234 29.30 -12.23 47.16
C VAL A 234 30.03 -11.13 46.40
N SER A 235 31.16 -11.49 45.77
CA SER A 235 31.85 -10.55 44.89
C SER A 235 30.99 -10.20 43.67
N LEU A 236 31.13 -8.97 43.16
CA LEU A 236 30.41 -8.53 41.95
C LEU A 236 30.69 -9.47 40.76
N ARG A 237 31.92 -9.94 40.61
CA ARG A 237 32.32 -10.90 39.55
C ARG A 237 31.54 -12.22 39.64
N ALA A 238 31.22 -12.69 40.85
CA ALA A 238 30.45 -13.93 41.03
C ALA A 238 28.98 -13.80 40.60
N VAL A 239 28.43 -12.58 40.60
CA VAL A 239 27.07 -12.32 40.08
C VAL A 239 27.03 -12.42 38.55
N PHE A 240 28.11 -12.02 37.87
CA PHE A 240 28.31 -12.22 36.42
C PHE A 240 28.77 -13.65 36.11
N GLY A 241 27.87 -14.61 36.33
CA GLY A 241 28.13 -16.02 36.04
C GLY A 241 28.34 -16.32 34.55
N LYS A 242 28.87 -17.52 34.25
CA LYS A 242 29.12 -17.99 32.87
C LYS A 242 27.89 -17.87 31.96
N GLY A 243 26.69 -18.17 32.47
CA GLY A 243 25.44 -18.06 31.70
C GLY A 243 25.09 -16.62 31.31
N THR A 244 25.29 -15.65 32.21
CA THR A 244 25.08 -14.22 31.93
C THR A 244 26.06 -13.72 30.87
N VAL A 245 27.34 -14.08 31.02
CA VAL A 245 28.37 -13.72 30.04
C VAL A 245 28.06 -14.33 28.68
N LEU A 246 27.65 -15.60 28.63
CA LEU A 246 27.26 -16.27 27.39
C LEU A 246 26.09 -15.57 26.69
N LEU A 247 25.05 -15.15 27.42
CA LEU A 247 23.91 -14.41 26.84
C LEU A 247 24.35 -13.07 26.23
N TRP A 248 25.23 -12.33 26.89
CA TRP A 248 25.79 -11.08 26.35
C TRP A 248 26.65 -11.32 25.11
N ILE A 249 27.51 -12.35 25.13
CA ILE A 249 28.30 -12.74 23.95
C ILE A 249 27.37 -13.11 22.79
N LEU A 250 26.36 -13.93 23.03
CA LEU A 250 25.40 -14.34 22.00
C LEU A 250 24.63 -13.14 21.45
N SER A 251 24.16 -12.23 22.31
CA SER A 251 23.53 -10.97 21.91
C SER A 251 24.46 -10.12 21.03
N GLY A 252 25.73 -9.97 21.43
CA GLY A 252 26.73 -9.24 20.66
C GLY A 252 27.01 -9.87 19.29
N ILE A 253 27.10 -11.21 19.22
CA ILE A 253 27.26 -11.93 17.94
C ILE A 253 26.05 -11.69 17.04
N VAL A 254 24.83 -11.85 17.56
CA VAL A 254 23.58 -11.60 16.82
C VAL A 254 23.56 -10.16 16.30
N TYR A 255 23.82 -9.19 17.17
CA TYR A 255 23.89 -7.78 16.80
C TYR A 255 24.88 -7.53 15.65
N LEU A 256 26.10 -8.05 15.76
CA LEU A 256 27.14 -7.85 14.75
C LEU A 256 26.77 -8.50 13.41
N ILE A 257 26.20 -9.71 13.42
CA ILE A 257 25.73 -10.39 12.21
C ILE A 257 24.69 -9.52 11.50
N PHE A 258 23.63 -9.11 12.21
CA PHE A 258 22.57 -8.29 11.60
C PHE A 258 23.05 -6.91 11.20
N LEU A 259 24.03 -6.33 11.90
CA LEU A 259 24.62 -5.06 11.50
C LEU A 259 25.38 -5.20 10.18
N VAL A 260 26.18 -6.26 10.02
CA VAL A 260 26.87 -6.55 8.76
C VAL A 260 25.85 -6.76 7.64
N LEU A 261 24.81 -7.58 7.88
CA LEU A 261 23.73 -7.81 6.91
C LEU A 261 22.98 -6.53 6.53
N ALA A 262 22.72 -5.64 7.49
CA ALA A 262 22.09 -4.34 7.23
C ALA A 262 23.00 -3.47 6.36
N LEU A 263 24.29 -3.39 6.67
CA LEU A 263 25.25 -2.59 5.90
C LEU A 263 25.43 -3.12 4.48
N THR A 264 25.48 -4.44 4.28
CA THR A 264 25.55 -5.04 2.93
C THR A 264 24.27 -4.76 2.14
N SER A 265 23.10 -4.95 2.77
CA SER A 265 21.80 -4.69 2.14
C SER A 265 21.60 -3.22 1.79
N MET A 266 22.09 -2.30 2.64
CA MET A 266 22.06 -0.87 2.37
C MET A 266 22.85 -0.54 1.10
N ARG A 267 24.05 -1.11 0.96
CA ARG A 267 24.87 -0.94 -0.25
C ARG A 267 24.17 -1.49 -1.49
N GLU A 268 23.58 -2.68 -1.37
CA GLU A 268 22.85 -3.30 -2.47
C GLU A 268 21.63 -2.49 -2.90
N VAL A 269 20.81 -2.02 -1.95
CA VAL A 269 19.68 -1.12 -2.20
C VAL A 269 20.15 0.14 -2.93
N SER A 270 21.22 0.80 -2.45
CA SER A 270 21.75 2.00 -3.11
C SER A 270 22.22 1.71 -4.55
N GLN A 271 22.88 0.58 -4.79
CA GLN A 271 23.31 0.19 -6.13
C GLN A 271 22.12 -0.07 -7.06
N LYS A 272 21.13 -0.82 -6.59
CA LYS A 272 19.93 -1.15 -7.38
C LYS A 272 19.07 0.08 -7.65
N THR A 273 18.89 0.97 -6.68
CA THR A 273 18.22 2.26 -6.89
C THR A 273 18.97 3.11 -7.93
N ALA A 274 20.30 3.19 -7.86
CA ALA A 274 21.09 3.91 -8.86
C ALA A 274 20.96 3.32 -10.28
N LEU A 275 20.82 1.99 -10.41
CA LEU A 275 20.53 1.34 -11.69
C LEU A 275 19.15 1.73 -12.23
N LEU A 276 18.13 1.82 -11.38
CA LEU A 276 16.80 2.31 -11.76
C LEU A 276 16.86 3.77 -12.20
N GLU A 277 17.53 4.63 -11.45
CA GLU A 277 17.71 6.05 -11.82
C GLU A 277 18.41 6.19 -13.17
N LYS A 278 19.40 5.34 -13.44
CA LYS A 278 20.07 5.27 -14.75
C LYS A 278 19.12 4.83 -15.87
N ARG A 279 18.23 3.84 -15.63
CA ARG A 279 17.21 3.40 -16.59
C ARG A 279 16.24 4.53 -16.92
N PHE A 280 15.71 5.20 -15.89
CA PHE A 280 14.76 6.31 -16.06
C PHE A 280 15.42 7.60 -16.55
N GLY A 281 16.76 7.66 -16.54
CA GLY A 281 17.54 8.84 -16.91
C GLY A 281 17.38 10.01 -15.94
N ARG A 282 16.90 9.76 -14.72
CA ARG A 282 16.62 10.79 -13.72
C ARG A 282 16.56 10.22 -12.29
N PRO A 283 16.83 11.05 -11.26
CA PRO A 283 16.65 10.67 -9.87
C PRO A 283 15.22 10.24 -9.52
N LEU A 284 15.08 9.26 -8.62
CA LEU A 284 13.79 8.81 -8.10
C LEU A 284 13.32 9.71 -6.95
N SER A 285 12.87 10.92 -7.30
CA SER A 285 12.43 11.93 -6.33
C SER A 285 11.08 12.57 -6.70
N PHE A 286 10.38 13.11 -5.70
CA PHE A 286 9.13 13.85 -5.90
C PHE A 286 9.33 15.15 -6.71
N GLU A 287 10.51 15.77 -6.61
CA GLU A 287 10.88 16.92 -7.43
C GLU A 287 10.95 16.55 -8.92
N GLU A 288 11.61 15.44 -9.25
CA GLU A 288 11.69 14.94 -10.62
C GLU A 288 10.33 14.43 -11.12
N LYS A 289 9.49 13.87 -10.24
CA LYS A 289 8.09 13.56 -10.55
C LYS A 289 7.30 14.83 -10.91
N SER A 290 7.49 15.92 -10.18
CA SER A 290 6.89 17.22 -10.49
C SER A 290 7.33 17.71 -11.87
N LYS A 291 8.65 17.73 -12.13
CA LYS A 291 9.21 18.14 -13.42
C LYS A 291 8.70 17.28 -14.58
N ALA A 292 8.53 15.97 -14.35
CA ALA A 292 7.99 15.06 -15.35
C ALA A 292 6.53 15.37 -15.71
N TYR A 293 5.71 15.79 -14.74
CA TYR A 293 4.31 16.14 -14.98
C TYR A 293 4.13 17.52 -15.65
N TYR A 294 4.86 18.55 -15.18
CA TYR A 294 4.73 19.89 -15.73
C TYR A 294 5.50 20.08 -17.04
N GLY A 295 6.64 19.40 -17.20
CA GLY A 295 7.57 19.64 -18.30
C GLY A 295 7.92 21.13 -18.39
N ASN A 296 7.75 21.71 -19.58
CA ASN A 296 7.92 23.15 -19.83
C ASN A 296 6.62 23.95 -19.69
N ALA A 297 5.49 23.31 -19.40
CA ALA A 297 4.19 23.95 -19.32
C ALA A 297 3.93 24.51 -17.92
N ARG A 298 3.18 25.61 -17.85
CA ARG A 298 2.72 26.19 -16.59
C ARG A 298 1.26 25.82 -16.34
N PRO A 299 0.85 25.59 -15.08
CA PRO A 299 -0.56 25.43 -14.76
C PRO A 299 -1.36 26.68 -15.13
N ASP A 300 -2.57 26.47 -15.63
CA ASP A 300 -3.53 27.53 -15.95
C ASP A 300 -4.69 27.48 -14.95
N LYS A 301 -4.63 28.36 -13.94
CA LYS A 301 -5.63 28.39 -12.87
C LYS A 301 -7.00 28.83 -13.37
N ASP A 302 -7.06 29.69 -14.38
CA ASP A 302 -8.31 30.24 -14.89
C ASP A 302 -9.05 29.18 -15.72
N PHE A 303 -8.32 28.43 -16.54
CA PHE A 303 -8.85 27.26 -17.24
C PHE A 303 -9.49 26.27 -16.27
N TRP A 304 -8.74 25.84 -15.24
CA TRP A 304 -9.22 24.82 -14.31
C TRP A 304 -10.36 25.31 -13.43
N ARG A 305 -10.30 26.57 -12.95
CA ARG A 305 -11.42 27.19 -12.22
C ARG A 305 -12.69 27.16 -13.06
N ARG A 306 -12.60 27.57 -14.34
CA ARG A 306 -13.75 27.56 -15.24
C ARG A 306 -14.27 26.15 -15.51
N ALA A 307 -13.36 25.19 -15.72
CA ALA A 307 -13.74 23.79 -15.90
C ALA A 307 -14.54 23.28 -14.68
N PHE A 308 -14.03 23.51 -13.46
CA PHE A 308 -14.69 23.08 -12.22
C PHE A 308 -16.03 23.79 -11.95
N GLU A 309 -16.19 25.05 -12.36
CA GLU A 309 -17.50 25.72 -12.35
C GLU A 309 -18.49 25.06 -13.30
N LEU A 310 -18.05 24.74 -14.51
CA LEU A 310 -18.91 24.09 -15.51
C LEU A 310 -19.28 22.67 -15.08
N SER A 311 -18.36 21.91 -14.49
CA SER A 311 -18.63 20.59 -13.90
C SER A 311 -19.74 20.65 -12.84
N ARG A 312 -19.70 21.62 -11.92
CA ARG A 312 -20.75 21.81 -10.91
C ARG A 312 -22.10 22.21 -11.51
N LYS A 313 -22.10 23.01 -12.59
CA LYS A 313 -23.33 23.38 -13.31
C LYS A 313 -23.87 22.24 -14.18
N TYR A 314 -23.00 21.32 -14.56
CA TYR A 314 -23.30 20.12 -15.32
C TYR A 314 -23.68 18.95 -14.40
N GLU A 315 -24.04 19.17 -13.13
CA GLU A 315 -24.81 18.20 -12.32
C GLU A 315 -26.23 17.99 -12.92
N VAL A 316 -26.29 17.73 -14.21
CA VAL A 316 -27.27 16.80 -14.75
C VAL A 316 -27.04 15.52 -13.96
N ASP A 317 -28.02 15.09 -13.17
CA ASP A 317 -28.10 13.72 -12.64
C ASP A 317 -28.16 12.76 -13.83
N MET A 318 -27.05 12.61 -14.55
CA MET A 318 -26.80 11.50 -15.42
C MET A 318 -26.70 10.34 -14.45
N PRO A 319 -27.68 9.41 -14.44
CA PRO A 319 -27.60 8.26 -13.57
C PRO A 319 -26.19 7.69 -13.66
N GLU A 320 -25.45 7.67 -12.54
CA GLU A 320 -24.07 7.12 -12.48
C GLU A 320 -23.97 5.73 -13.13
N ALA A 321 -25.14 5.09 -13.19
CA ALA A 321 -25.58 3.90 -13.87
C ALA A 321 -25.34 3.73 -15.38
N PHE A 322 -25.24 4.78 -16.22
CA PHE A 322 -25.15 4.55 -17.66
C PHE A 322 -23.74 4.07 -18.05
N PRO A 323 -23.56 2.78 -18.43
CA PRO A 323 -22.25 2.25 -18.76
C PRO A 323 -21.76 2.85 -20.07
N VAL A 324 -20.48 3.18 -20.08
CA VAL A 324 -19.81 3.88 -21.19
C VAL A 324 -19.03 2.88 -22.07
N SER A 325 -18.92 1.62 -21.62
CA SER A 325 -18.13 0.60 -22.31
C SER A 325 -18.77 0.14 -23.62
N GLU A 326 -20.10 -0.08 -23.69
CA GLU A 326 -20.77 -0.57 -24.92
C GLU A 326 -22.28 -0.20 -25.01
N PRO A 327 -22.64 1.07 -25.18
CA PRO A 327 -24.00 1.61 -24.99
C PRO A 327 -25.10 0.96 -25.86
N PHE A 328 -24.73 0.37 -27.00
CA PHE A 328 -25.64 -0.30 -27.92
C PHE A 328 -26.32 -1.53 -27.34
N LYS A 329 -25.62 -2.23 -26.44
CA LYS A 329 -26.17 -3.42 -25.80
C LYS A 329 -27.30 -3.04 -24.84
N TYR A 330 -27.23 -1.84 -24.28
CA TYR A 330 -27.79 -1.53 -22.97
C TYR A 330 -28.99 -0.58 -22.95
N LEU A 331 -29.17 0.28 -23.96
CA LEU A 331 -30.10 1.41 -23.87
C LEU A 331 -31.48 1.09 -24.48
N SER A 332 -32.54 1.16 -23.67
CA SER A 332 -33.91 1.12 -24.19
C SER A 332 -34.25 2.44 -24.91
N GLU A 333 -35.25 2.43 -25.80
CA GLU A 333 -35.70 3.65 -26.48
C GLU A 333 -36.16 4.74 -25.48
N ALA A 334 -36.81 4.34 -24.39
CA ALA A 334 -37.22 5.25 -23.32
C ALA A 334 -36.01 5.89 -22.63
N ASP A 335 -34.97 5.10 -22.34
CA ASP A 335 -33.73 5.60 -21.72
C ASP A 335 -32.94 6.49 -22.69
N ALA A 336 -32.93 6.15 -23.98
CA ALA A 336 -32.34 6.97 -25.04
C ALA A 336 -32.99 8.35 -25.13
N ASN A 337 -34.33 8.40 -25.11
CA ASN A 337 -35.08 9.65 -25.15
C ASN A 337 -34.86 10.50 -23.89
N LEU A 338 -34.84 9.87 -22.71
CA LEU A 338 -34.53 10.56 -21.44
C LEU A 338 -33.12 11.18 -21.48
N LEU A 339 -32.13 10.41 -21.93
CA LEU A 339 -30.75 10.85 -22.01
C LEU A 339 -30.58 11.99 -23.01
N ARG A 340 -31.23 11.89 -24.18
CA ARG A 340 -31.25 12.94 -25.20
C ARG A 340 -31.89 14.24 -24.66
N ALA A 341 -32.97 14.14 -23.89
CA ALA A 341 -33.60 15.30 -23.24
C ALA A 341 -32.64 15.98 -22.24
N LYS A 342 -32.00 15.20 -21.37
CA LYS A 342 -31.02 15.71 -20.40
C LYS A 342 -29.82 16.40 -21.06
N LEU A 343 -29.26 15.81 -22.12
CA LEU A 343 -28.18 16.45 -22.88
C LEU A 343 -28.62 17.75 -23.56
N LYS A 344 -29.88 17.83 -24.01
CA LYS A 344 -30.44 19.04 -24.61
C LYS A 344 -30.61 20.16 -23.58
N GLU A 345 -31.11 19.83 -22.39
CA GLU A 345 -31.22 20.78 -21.26
C GLU A 345 -29.86 21.36 -20.88
N ALA A 346 -28.83 20.51 -20.87
CA ALA A 346 -27.46 20.91 -20.57
C ALA A 346 -26.73 21.62 -21.72
N GLY A 347 -27.39 21.82 -22.88
CA GLY A 347 -26.76 22.21 -24.14
C GLY A 347 -25.88 23.47 -24.06
N LYS A 348 -26.27 24.49 -23.26
CA LYS A 348 -25.46 25.70 -23.07
C LYS A 348 -24.17 25.40 -22.30
N VAL A 349 -24.26 24.69 -21.18
CA VAL A 349 -23.10 24.31 -20.35
C VAL A 349 -22.18 23.38 -21.14
N SER A 350 -22.77 22.44 -21.89
CA SER A 350 -22.06 21.54 -22.78
C SER A 350 -21.24 22.32 -23.80
N ALA A 351 -21.85 23.24 -24.56
CA ALA A 351 -21.16 24.05 -25.59
C ALA A 351 -19.97 24.88 -25.04
N GLU A 352 -20.09 25.39 -23.82
CA GLU A 352 -18.98 26.07 -23.16
C GLU A 352 -17.84 25.12 -22.80
N TRP A 353 -18.16 23.91 -22.32
CA TRP A 353 -17.18 22.84 -22.11
C TRP A 353 -16.50 22.44 -23.43
N GLU A 354 -17.25 22.29 -24.51
CA GLU A 354 -16.70 21.99 -25.83
C GLU A 354 -15.66 23.02 -26.27
N THR A 355 -15.98 24.29 -26.06
CA THR A 355 -15.11 25.43 -26.39
C THR A 355 -13.85 25.39 -25.53
N LEU A 356 -13.99 25.13 -24.23
CA LEU A 356 -12.86 25.06 -23.30
C LEU A 356 -11.90 23.91 -23.66
N PHE A 357 -12.43 22.72 -23.97
CA PHE A 357 -11.64 21.54 -24.35
C PHE A 357 -11.28 21.48 -25.85
N SER A 358 -11.59 22.53 -26.62
CA SER A 358 -11.19 22.63 -28.03
C SER A 358 -9.70 22.95 -28.20
N ALA A 359 -9.07 23.57 -27.21
CA ALA A 359 -7.64 23.92 -27.18
C ALA A 359 -6.81 22.84 -26.45
N PRO A 360 -5.46 22.86 -26.59
CA PRO A 360 -4.60 22.00 -25.79
C PRO A 360 -4.82 22.20 -24.29
N ILE A 361 -4.98 21.11 -23.55
CA ILE A 361 -5.32 21.15 -22.13
C ILE A 361 -4.06 21.50 -21.30
N PRO A 362 -4.09 22.56 -20.48
CA PRO A 362 -2.97 22.93 -19.61
C PRO A 362 -2.86 21.98 -18.40
N PRO A 363 -1.68 21.85 -17.75
CA PRO A 363 -1.56 20.98 -16.58
C PRO A 363 -2.38 21.55 -15.42
N CYS A 364 -2.99 20.68 -14.62
CA CYS A 364 -3.63 21.09 -13.36
C CYS A 364 -2.56 21.35 -12.30
N GLU A 365 -2.74 22.40 -11.50
CA GLU A 365 -1.85 22.68 -10.37
C GLU A 365 -1.95 21.53 -9.34
N ARG A 366 -0.79 20.99 -8.99
CA ARG A 366 -0.57 19.86 -8.08
C ARG A 366 0.72 20.07 -7.31
N GLU A 367 0.70 19.66 -6.04
CA GLU A 367 1.86 19.69 -5.17
C GLU A 367 2.48 18.30 -5.04
N TYR A 368 3.50 18.02 -5.84
CA TYR A 368 4.31 16.80 -5.72
C TYR A 368 5.37 16.98 -4.64
N VAL A 369 4.95 16.85 -3.39
CA VAL A 369 5.81 16.93 -2.22
C VAL A 369 5.69 15.62 -1.44
N PHE A 370 6.80 15.10 -0.93
CA PHE A 370 6.86 13.82 -0.20
C PHE A 370 5.82 13.75 0.93
N GLU A 371 5.70 14.82 1.71
CA GLU A 371 4.77 14.93 2.83
C GLU A 371 3.30 14.83 2.40
N LYS A 372 2.97 15.24 1.17
CA LYS A 372 1.61 15.25 0.61
C LYS A 372 1.34 14.11 -0.36
N MET A 373 2.20 13.09 -0.42
CA MET A 373 2.12 12.04 -1.45
C MET A 373 0.76 11.31 -1.51
N PHE A 374 0.07 11.13 -0.37
CA PHE A 374 -1.25 10.50 -0.31
C PHE A 374 -2.43 11.46 -0.54
N ASN A 375 -2.21 12.77 -0.53
CA ASN A 375 -3.25 13.81 -0.63
C ASN A 375 -3.09 14.67 -1.89
N THR A 376 -2.45 14.14 -2.94
CA THR A 376 -2.36 14.85 -4.21
C THR A 376 -3.77 15.01 -4.77
N ASP A 377 -4.21 16.25 -5.00
CA ASP A 377 -5.56 16.53 -5.53
C ASP A 377 -5.64 16.11 -7.02
N LEU A 378 -6.52 15.15 -7.31
CA LEU A 378 -6.76 14.60 -8.64
C LEU A 378 -8.18 14.90 -9.15
N LYS A 379 -8.87 15.92 -8.62
CA LYS A 379 -10.23 16.30 -9.06
C LYS A 379 -10.34 16.55 -10.57
N ASN A 380 -9.26 17.00 -11.21
CA ASN A 380 -9.23 17.23 -12.66
C ASN A 380 -9.53 15.94 -13.46
N LEU A 381 -9.11 14.78 -12.96
CA LEU A 381 -9.34 13.49 -13.62
C LEU A 381 -10.82 13.09 -13.62
N ASN A 382 -11.52 13.32 -12.50
CA ASN A 382 -12.96 13.06 -12.40
C ASN A 382 -13.75 13.98 -13.34
N LEU A 383 -13.39 15.27 -13.39
CA LEU A 383 -14.00 16.22 -14.31
C LEU A 383 -13.84 15.80 -15.77
N MET A 384 -12.62 15.42 -16.18
CA MET A 384 -12.39 14.90 -17.54
C MET A 384 -13.25 13.67 -17.82
N THR A 385 -13.55 12.86 -16.78
CA THR A 385 -14.36 11.65 -16.92
C THR A 385 -15.79 12.03 -17.23
N GLN A 386 -16.34 12.99 -16.50
CA GLN A 386 -17.69 13.52 -16.78
C GLN A 386 -17.77 14.09 -18.21
N PHE A 387 -16.78 14.88 -18.62
CA PHE A 387 -16.74 15.46 -19.96
C PHE A 387 -16.70 14.40 -21.07
N CYS A 388 -15.78 13.43 -21.00
CA CYS A 388 -15.67 12.40 -22.04
C CYS A 388 -16.91 11.50 -22.11
N ARG A 389 -17.57 11.23 -20.96
CA ARG A 389 -18.84 10.50 -20.94
C ARG A 389 -19.96 11.26 -21.65
N MET A 390 -20.04 12.59 -21.46
CA MET A 390 -21.00 13.42 -22.18
C MET A 390 -20.74 13.36 -23.69
N GLU A 391 -19.49 13.62 -24.10
CA GLU A 391 -19.07 13.61 -25.51
C GLU A 391 -19.42 12.29 -26.19
N PHE A 392 -19.14 11.17 -25.53
CA PHE A 392 -19.49 9.85 -26.03
C PHE A 392 -20.98 9.70 -26.38
N TRP A 393 -21.87 10.11 -25.47
CA TRP A 393 -23.31 10.03 -25.72
C TRP A 393 -23.78 10.99 -26.81
N LYS A 394 -23.14 12.16 -26.93
CA LYS A 394 -23.42 13.09 -28.03
C LYS A 394 -22.99 12.50 -29.37
N LEU A 395 -21.84 11.81 -29.42
CA LEU A 395 -21.39 11.09 -30.60
C LEU A 395 -22.38 9.99 -30.98
N TYR A 396 -22.82 9.19 -30.02
CA TYR A 396 -23.82 8.15 -30.22
C TYR A 396 -25.10 8.72 -30.86
N PHE A 397 -25.65 9.80 -30.31
CA PHE A 397 -26.86 10.41 -30.85
C PHE A 397 -26.65 11.09 -32.20
N ALA A 398 -25.48 11.70 -32.44
CA ALA A 398 -25.14 12.26 -33.75
C ALA A 398 -25.12 11.17 -34.83
N LEU A 399 -24.54 10.00 -34.54
CA LEU A 399 -24.55 8.86 -35.46
C LEU A 399 -25.97 8.32 -35.70
N ALA A 400 -26.79 8.24 -34.65
CA ALA A 400 -28.19 7.83 -34.76
C ALA A 400 -29.03 8.78 -35.63
N ASP A 401 -28.80 10.09 -35.51
CA ASP A 401 -29.43 11.13 -36.33
C ASP A 401 -28.80 11.23 -37.73
N GLY A 402 -27.67 10.55 -37.93
CA GLY A 402 -26.98 10.46 -39.19
C GLY A 402 -25.97 11.56 -39.50
N ASP A 403 -25.64 12.37 -38.51
CA ASP A 403 -24.63 13.42 -38.57
C ASP A 403 -23.23 12.86 -38.25
N THR A 404 -22.62 12.25 -39.25
CA THR A 404 -21.26 11.67 -39.13
C THR A 404 -20.19 12.75 -38.92
N GLN A 405 -20.40 13.97 -39.41
CA GLN A 405 -19.41 15.05 -39.26
C GLN A 405 -19.30 15.53 -37.82
N THR A 406 -20.45 15.73 -37.15
CA THR A 406 -20.46 16.06 -35.71
C THR A 406 -19.82 14.94 -34.89
N ALA A 407 -20.10 13.67 -35.21
CA ALA A 407 -19.47 12.53 -34.54
C ALA A 407 -17.93 12.54 -34.68
N LEU A 408 -17.40 12.84 -35.87
CA LEU A 408 -15.96 12.96 -36.09
C LEU A 408 -15.33 14.13 -35.35
N VAL A 409 -16.02 15.28 -35.25
CA VAL A 409 -15.57 16.44 -34.46
C VAL A 409 -15.46 16.07 -32.98
N ILE A 410 -16.46 15.36 -32.45
CA ILE A 410 -16.47 14.89 -31.06
C ILE A 410 -15.31 13.93 -30.80
N TRP A 411 -15.14 12.91 -31.65
CA TRP A 411 -14.06 11.93 -31.54
C TRP A 411 -12.65 12.60 -31.52
N ARG A 412 -12.44 13.62 -32.37
CA ARG A 412 -11.20 14.43 -32.38
C ARG A 412 -11.04 15.29 -31.12
N ARG A 413 -12.13 15.70 -30.48
CA ARG A 413 -12.07 16.45 -29.22
C ARG A 413 -11.65 15.54 -28.07
N VAL A 414 -12.19 14.32 -28.00
CA VAL A 414 -11.77 13.30 -27.02
C VAL A 414 -10.29 12.93 -27.20
N GLU A 415 -9.77 12.89 -28.43
CA GLU A 415 -8.33 12.75 -28.70
C GLU A 415 -7.48 13.81 -27.98
N LYS A 416 -7.92 15.07 -27.97
CA LYS A 416 -7.20 16.15 -27.27
C LYS A 416 -7.20 15.95 -25.76
N VAL A 417 -8.30 15.44 -25.20
CA VAL A 417 -8.39 15.10 -23.77
C VAL A 417 -7.43 13.97 -23.41
N GLN A 418 -7.44 12.90 -24.20
CA GLN A 418 -6.54 11.77 -24.01
C GLN A 418 -5.07 12.21 -24.15
N ASN A 419 -4.73 13.00 -25.17
CA ASN A 419 -3.37 13.52 -25.33
C ASN A 419 -2.95 14.44 -24.18
N GLY A 420 -3.90 15.19 -23.60
CA GLY A 420 -3.68 15.98 -22.39
C GLY A 420 -3.17 15.13 -21.21
N LEU A 421 -3.65 13.89 -21.10
CA LEU A 421 -3.30 12.95 -20.04
C LEU A 421 -1.95 12.24 -20.23
N LEU A 422 -1.26 12.40 -21.37
CA LEU A 422 0.09 11.81 -21.57
C LEU A 422 1.15 12.33 -20.58
N ARG A 423 0.86 13.43 -19.89
CA ARG A 423 1.73 13.97 -18.83
C ARG A 423 1.56 13.29 -17.48
N GLU A 424 0.46 12.55 -17.30
CA GLU A 424 0.15 11.87 -16.05
C GLU A 424 1.19 10.78 -15.76
N ASN A 425 1.74 10.79 -14.55
CA ASN A 425 2.80 9.86 -14.13
C ASN A 425 2.40 9.04 -12.89
N ASP A 426 1.11 8.84 -12.69
CA ASP A 426 0.57 7.98 -11.65
C ASP A 426 -0.44 6.97 -12.22
N PHE A 427 -0.68 5.91 -11.45
CA PHE A 427 -1.58 4.84 -11.82
C PHE A 427 -3.02 5.31 -12.07
N THR A 428 -3.49 6.32 -11.32
CA THR A 428 -4.84 6.88 -11.45
C THR A 428 -5.01 7.58 -12.79
N GLY A 429 -4.10 8.49 -13.14
CA GLY A 429 -4.07 9.20 -14.40
C GLY A 429 -3.92 8.26 -15.59
N LEU A 430 -3.10 7.20 -15.46
CA LEU A 430 -3.04 6.15 -16.48
C LEU A 430 -4.37 5.43 -16.66
N SER A 431 -5.03 5.04 -15.56
CA SER A 431 -6.32 4.35 -15.63
C SER A 431 -7.35 5.19 -16.39
N VAL A 432 -7.32 6.51 -16.18
CA VAL A 432 -8.15 7.46 -16.92
C VAL A 432 -7.73 7.57 -18.40
N TRP A 433 -6.43 7.64 -18.68
CA TRP A 433 -5.90 7.68 -20.06
C TRP A 433 -6.29 6.43 -20.87
N MET A 434 -6.11 5.23 -20.30
CA MET A 434 -6.51 3.97 -20.94
C MET A 434 -8.03 3.89 -21.11
N ARG A 435 -8.80 4.30 -20.09
CA ARG A 435 -10.27 4.32 -20.18
C ARG A 435 -10.77 5.16 -21.36
N TYR A 436 -10.21 6.34 -21.60
CA TYR A 436 -10.58 7.15 -22.76
C TYR A 436 -10.01 6.60 -24.06
N GLY A 437 -8.86 5.94 -24.00
CA GLY A 437 -8.34 5.16 -25.10
C GLY A 437 -9.34 4.11 -25.57
N THR A 438 -9.77 3.22 -24.69
CA THR A 438 -10.80 2.19 -24.97
C THR A 438 -12.12 2.83 -25.40
N LEU A 439 -12.51 3.95 -24.78
CA LEU A 439 -13.72 4.68 -25.21
C LEU A 439 -13.62 5.12 -26.67
N ARG A 440 -12.48 5.69 -27.08
CA ARG A 440 -12.25 6.09 -28.47
C ARG A 440 -12.20 4.91 -29.43
N LEU A 441 -11.71 3.74 -29.00
CA LEU A 441 -11.80 2.51 -29.79
C LEU A 441 -13.25 2.10 -29.99
N THR A 442 -14.09 2.24 -28.97
CA THR A 442 -15.55 2.06 -29.10
C THR A 442 -16.19 3.07 -30.03
N GLU A 443 -15.85 4.35 -29.95
CA GLU A 443 -16.32 5.38 -30.88
C GLU A 443 -15.94 5.08 -32.34
N VAL A 444 -14.72 4.57 -32.59
CA VAL A 444 -14.31 4.13 -33.93
C VAL A 444 -15.18 2.97 -34.41
N LYS A 445 -15.44 1.95 -33.59
CA LYS A 445 -16.38 0.87 -33.94
C LYS A 445 -17.74 1.44 -34.39
N MET A 446 -18.29 2.41 -33.64
CA MET A 446 -19.55 3.07 -34.01
C MET A 446 -19.48 3.79 -35.36
N LEU A 447 -18.39 4.52 -35.59
CA LEU A 447 -18.15 5.26 -36.83
C LEU A 447 -18.07 4.29 -38.02
N LEU A 448 -17.39 3.15 -37.87
CA LEU A 448 -17.31 2.11 -38.91
C LEU A 448 -18.70 1.48 -39.19
N GLU A 449 -19.47 1.20 -38.15
CA GLU A 449 -20.82 0.61 -38.27
C GLU A 449 -21.83 1.55 -38.93
N SER A 450 -21.63 2.88 -38.82
CA SER A 450 -22.46 3.85 -39.52
C SER A 450 -22.45 3.68 -41.05
N GLY A 451 -21.37 3.09 -41.61
CA GLY A 451 -21.20 2.87 -43.04
C GLY A 451 -21.07 4.15 -43.87
N ARG A 452 -20.81 5.30 -43.24
CA ARG A 452 -20.83 6.63 -43.88
C ARG A 452 -19.46 7.31 -43.97
N LEU A 453 -18.39 6.63 -43.56
CA LEU A 453 -17.05 7.17 -43.61
C LEU A 453 -16.49 7.17 -45.02
N THR A 454 -15.78 8.24 -45.37
CA THR A 454 -14.99 8.35 -46.59
C THR A 454 -13.60 7.73 -46.40
N VAL A 455 -12.92 7.43 -47.51
CA VAL A 455 -11.53 6.93 -47.48
C VAL A 455 -10.60 7.89 -46.74
N ALA A 456 -10.73 9.21 -46.95
CA ALA A 456 -9.92 10.21 -46.28
C ALA A 456 -10.13 10.26 -44.75
N GLU A 457 -11.36 10.01 -44.30
CA GLU A 457 -11.68 9.92 -42.88
C GLU A 457 -11.13 8.63 -42.26
N LEU A 458 -11.21 7.50 -42.97
CA LEU A 458 -10.58 6.24 -42.53
C LEU A 458 -9.06 6.38 -42.41
N GLU A 459 -8.39 7.04 -43.35
CA GLU A 459 -6.95 7.34 -43.27
C GLU A 459 -6.62 8.24 -42.07
N THR A 460 -7.48 9.21 -41.77
CA THR A 460 -7.32 10.07 -40.59
C THR A 460 -7.43 9.26 -39.29
N ILE A 461 -8.39 8.33 -39.23
CA ILE A 461 -8.59 7.42 -38.09
C ILE A 461 -7.39 6.49 -37.96
N ALA A 462 -6.98 5.83 -39.04
CA ALA A 462 -5.81 4.94 -39.08
C ALA A 462 -4.55 5.65 -38.55
N GLY A 463 -4.25 6.85 -39.06
CA GLY A 463 -3.11 7.63 -38.60
C GLY A 463 -3.20 8.05 -37.12
N SER A 464 -4.40 8.24 -36.56
CA SER A 464 -4.57 8.50 -35.12
C SER A 464 -4.32 7.23 -34.29
N LEU A 465 -4.83 6.07 -34.71
CA LEU A 465 -4.62 4.79 -34.04
C LEU A 465 -3.14 4.39 -34.04
N GLU A 466 -2.41 4.63 -35.13
CA GLU A 466 -0.96 4.42 -35.17
C GLU A 466 -0.20 5.33 -34.19
N ARG A 467 -0.60 6.61 -34.12
CA ARG A 467 0.00 7.56 -33.15
C ARG A 467 -0.26 7.10 -31.71
N MET A 468 -1.47 6.64 -31.42
CA MET A 468 -1.85 6.10 -30.13
C MET A 468 -0.99 4.90 -29.74
N GLU A 469 -0.76 3.96 -30.66
CA GLU A 469 0.10 2.82 -30.41
C GLU A 469 1.55 3.23 -30.13
N LYS A 470 2.09 4.17 -30.91
CA LYS A 470 3.46 4.70 -30.74
C LYS A 470 3.67 5.39 -29.39
N GLN A 471 2.61 5.92 -28.76
CA GLN A 471 2.69 6.58 -27.46
C GLN A 471 2.74 5.59 -26.28
N ILE A 472 2.25 4.37 -26.46
CA ILE A 472 2.10 3.38 -25.37
C ILE A 472 3.41 3.12 -24.62
N PRO A 473 4.56 2.82 -25.27
CA PRO A 473 5.80 2.53 -24.54
C PRO A 473 6.30 3.72 -23.70
N ALA A 474 6.16 4.94 -24.22
CA ALA A 474 6.56 6.15 -23.50
C ALA A 474 5.64 6.41 -22.30
N MET A 475 4.33 6.22 -22.47
CA MET A 475 3.35 6.34 -21.38
C MET A 475 3.62 5.30 -20.29
N PHE A 476 3.93 4.06 -20.67
CA PHE A 476 4.30 2.99 -19.74
C PHE A 476 5.52 3.38 -18.90
N GLU A 477 6.63 3.79 -19.53
CA GLU A 477 7.85 4.18 -18.79
C GLU A 477 7.63 5.42 -17.91
N HIS A 478 6.83 6.39 -18.36
CA HIS A 478 6.52 7.61 -17.60
C HIS A 478 5.72 7.33 -16.33
N VAL A 479 4.70 6.47 -16.42
CA VAL A 479 3.89 6.04 -15.26
C VAL A 479 4.70 5.11 -14.35
N HIS A 480 5.51 4.21 -14.94
CA HIS A 480 6.38 3.33 -14.17
C HIS A 480 7.36 4.14 -13.31
N PHE A 481 7.97 5.19 -13.87
CA PHE A 481 8.80 6.12 -13.10
C PHE A 481 8.04 6.76 -11.93
N GLY A 482 6.89 7.39 -12.19
CA GLY A 482 6.18 8.13 -11.14
C GLY A 482 5.52 7.25 -10.08
N ASN A 483 5.17 6.00 -10.40
CA ASN A 483 4.77 4.97 -9.43
C ASN A 483 5.98 4.49 -8.62
N SER A 484 7.15 4.30 -9.24
CA SER A 484 8.38 3.92 -8.52
C SER A 484 8.76 4.95 -7.45
N VAL A 485 8.63 6.25 -7.77
CA VAL A 485 8.83 7.34 -6.79
C VAL A 485 7.82 7.23 -5.63
N PHE A 486 6.56 6.90 -5.92
CA PHE A 486 5.53 6.73 -4.91
C PHE A 486 5.84 5.53 -3.99
N GLU A 487 6.10 4.34 -4.54
CA GLU A 487 6.37 3.11 -3.78
C GLU A 487 7.60 3.26 -2.87
N LEU A 488 8.70 3.83 -3.39
CA LEU A 488 9.88 4.13 -2.58
C LEU A 488 9.60 5.22 -1.53
N GLY A 489 8.69 6.14 -1.84
CA GLY A 489 8.15 7.12 -0.89
C GLY A 489 7.43 6.44 0.28
N VAL A 490 6.57 5.45 0.03
CA VAL A 490 5.88 4.71 1.10
C VAL A 490 6.91 4.01 2.01
N LEU A 491 7.92 3.36 1.44
CA LEU A 491 8.98 2.73 2.22
C LEU A 491 9.81 3.75 3.03
N ARG A 492 10.02 4.95 2.50
CA ARG A 492 10.68 6.03 3.24
C ARG A 492 9.83 6.51 4.40
N ILE A 493 8.50 6.61 4.23
CA ILE A 493 7.57 6.94 5.31
C ILE A 493 7.68 5.91 6.45
N LEU A 494 7.74 4.62 6.11
CA LEU A 494 7.95 3.56 7.11
C LEU A 494 9.26 3.76 7.90
N SER A 495 10.33 4.15 7.23
CA SER A 495 11.64 4.44 7.85
C SER A 495 11.62 5.70 8.72
N ASP A 496 11.07 6.79 8.19
CA ASP A 496 11.16 8.14 8.77
C ASP A 496 10.04 8.41 9.78
N GLY A 497 8.95 7.64 9.72
CA GLY A 497 7.83 7.66 10.65
C GLY A 497 6.91 8.86 10.52
N ILE A 498 6.85 9.55 9.37
CA ILE A 498 6.08 10.79 9.22
C ILE A 498 5.17 10.71 7.99
N ILE A 499 3.86 10.90 8.18
CA ILE A 499 2.88 11.19 7.10
C ILE A 499 2.19 12.51 7.41
N SER A 500 1.99 13.37 6.41
CA SER A 500 1.04 14.48 6.52
C SER A 500 -0.30 14.06 5.92
N ARG A 501 -1.36 14.02 6.72
CA ARG A 501 -2.74 13.93 6.24
C ARG A 501 -3.34 15.34 6.14
N SER A 502 -3.78 15.69 4.92
CA SER A 502 -4.55 16.90 4.57
C SER A 502 -3.86 18.27 4.71
N ASP A 503 -4.54 19.30 4.18
CA ASP A 503 -4.17 20.72 4.27
C ASP A 503 -4.27 21.28 5.69
N LYS A 504 -5.04 20.62 6.57
CA LYS A 504 -4.95 20.77 8.02
C LYS A 504 -3.94 19.74 8.48
N ILE A 505 -2.71 20.17 8.75
CA ILE A 505 -1.57 19.31 9.11
C ILE A 505 -1.93 18.33 10.23
N GLU A 506 -2.43 17.15 9.88
CA GLU A 506 -2.56 16.00 10.76
C GLU A 506 -1.36 15.12 10.47
N ARG A 507 -0.28 15.33 11.23
CA ARG A 507 0.91 14.50 11.13
C ARG A 507 0.66 13.19 11.89
N VAL A 508 0.41 12.13 11.14
CA VAL A 508 0.35 10.78 11.70
C VAL A 508 1.80 10.29 11.80
N LEU A 509 2.24 10.05 13.03
CA LEU A 509 3.58 9.52 13.28
C LEU A 509 3.52 7.99 13.22
N PHE A 510 4.38 7.35 12.43
CA PHE A 510 4.60 5.92 12.54
C PHE A 510 5.86 5.68 13.35
N PHE A 511 6.01 4.50 13.95
CA PHE A 511 7.22 4.16 14.68
C PHE A 511 8.41 4.19 13.69
N PRO A 512 9.36 5.14 13.79
CA PRO A 512 10.36 5.35 12.75
C PRO A 512 11.46 4.31 12.88
N LEU A 513 11.43 3.28 12.02
CA LEU A 513 12.44 2.21 12.04
C LEU A 513 13.87 2.75 11.89
N GLY A 514 14.05 3.86 11.18
CA GLY A 514 15.34 4.50 10.99
C GLY A 514 15.99 4.95 12.30
N ALA A 515 15.21 5.30 13.32
CA ALA A 515 15.72 5.73 14.64
C ALA A 515 16.34 4.56 15.44
N PHE A 516 15.93 3.33 15.16
CA PHE A 516 16.35 2.14 15.90
C PHE A 516 17.48 1.36 15.22
N ARG A 517 17.99 1.85 14.08
CA ARG A 517 18.99 1.15 13.26
C ARG A 517 20.24 0.67 14.02
N PHE A 518 20.62 1.39 15.09
CA PHE A 518 21.77 1.05 15.93
C PHE A 518 21.43 0.23 17.18
N PHE A 519 20.16 0.13 17.57
CA PHE A 519 19.70 -0.64 18.72
C PHE A 519 19.18 -2.01 18.31
N PHE A 520 18.52 -2.08 17.15
CA PHE A 520 17.92 -3.28 16.58
C PHE A 520 18.33 -3.40 15.11
N PRO A 521 19.59 -3.73 14.81
CA PRO A 521 20.06 -3.88 13.44
C PRO A 521 19.27 -4.94 12.66
N GLN A 522 18.65 -5.92 13.35
CA GLN A 522 17.73 -6.85 12.72
C GLN A 522 16.56 -6.12 12.04
N LEU A 523 15.85 -5.24 12.74
CA LEU A 523 14.71 -4.52 12.17
C LEU A 523 15.12 -3.62 11.00
N TRP A 524 16.31 -3.02 11.09
CA TRP A 524 16.87 -2.23 10.00
C TRP A 524 17.19 -3.09 8.77
N TRP A 525 17.84 -4.24 8.96
CA TRP A 525 18.09 -5.19 7.88
C TRP A 525 16.80 -5.64 7.20
N TYR A 526 15.76 -6.00 7.94
CA TYR A 526 14.46 -6.37 7.36
C TYR A 526 13.81 -5.23 6.57
N GLY A 527 13.84 -4.00 7.08
CA GLY A 527 13.35 -2.83 6.34
C GLY A 527 14.11 -2.61 5.02
N LEU A 528 15.42 -2.89 4.99
CA LEU A 528 16.23 -2.84 3.78
C LEU A 528 15.92 -3.99 2.82
N GLN A 529 15.68 -5.20 3.32
CA GLN A 529 15.26 -6.35 2.50
C GLN A 529 13.91 -6.08 1.83
N LEU A 530 12.97 -5.48 2.56
CA LEU A 530 11.69 -5.03 2.00
C LEU A 530 11.90 -4.06 0.82
N LYS A 531 12.76 -3.06 1.02
CA LYS A 531 13.11 -2.09 -0.02
C LYS A 531 13.81 -2.75 -1.19
N LEU A 532 14.68 -3.72 -0.95
CA LEU A 532 15.38 -4.46 -1.99
C LEU A 532 14.42 -5.27 -2.86
N ILE A 533 13.42 -5.93 -2.25
CA ILE A 533 12.36 -6.66 -2.97
C ILE A 533 11.61 -5.70 -3.91
N VAL A 534 11.15 -4.56 -3.39
CA VAL A 534 10.40 -3.56 -4.20
C VAL A 534 11.28 -3.00 -5.32
N VAL A 535 12.52 -2.63 -5.04
CA VAL A 535 13.46 -2.10 -6.05
C VAL A 535 13.75 -3.14 -7.13
N ASN A 536 13.92 -4.42 -6.76
CA ASN A 536 14.11 -5.49 -7.73
C ASN A 536 12.84 -5.72 -8.57
N GLY A 537 11.66 -5.66 -7.96
CA GLY A 537 10.37 -5.76 -8.68
C GLY A 537 10.16 -4.64 -9.69
N ILE A 538 10.49 -3.40 -9.33
CA ILE A 538 10.49 -2.25 -10.25
C ILE A 538 11.52 -2.45 -11.39
N GLY A 539 12.67 -3.08 -11.08
CA GLY A 539 13.73 -3.33 -12.04
C GLY A 539 13.37 -4.33 -13.14
N GLU A 540 12.43 -5.23 -12.88
CA GLU A 540 11.99 -6.24 -13.84
C GLU A 540 11.19 -5.56 -14.97
N THR A 541 11.56 -5.77 -16.23
CA THR A 541 10.81 -5.25 -17.40
C THR A 541 9.80 -6.28 -17.93
N ALA A 542 9.97 -7.54 -17.56
CA ALA A 542 9.10 -8.66 -17.93
C ALA A 542 8.28 -9.10 -16.72
N PHE A 543 7.26 -8.30 -16.37
CA PHE A 543 6.42 -8.48 -15.18
C PHE A 543 5.63 -9.80 -15.16
N ASP A 544 5.51 -10.47 -16.30
CA ASP A 544 4.97 -11.82 -16.46
C ASP A 544 5.90 -12.93 -15.93
N LYS A 545 7.16 -12.61 -15.64
CA LYS A 545 8.12 -13.52 -14.99
C LYS A 545 8.28 -13.25 -13.49
N PHE A 546 7.60 -12.23 -12.96
CA PHE A 546 7.72 -11.90 -11.54
C PHE A 546 6.89 -12.88 -10.71
N ASP A 547 7.55 -13.94 -10.26
CA ASP A 547 6.97 -14.99 -9.43
C ASP A 547 6.72 -14.48 -8.01
N LEU A 548 5.46 -14.12 -7.72
CA LEU A 548 4.99 -13.72 -6.40
C LEU A 548 5.19 -14.83 -5.35
N SER A 549 5.26 -16.10 -5.76
CA SER A 549 5.31 -17.26 -4.87
C SER A 549 6.63 -17.40 -4.09
N ARG A 550 7.64 -16.58 -4.38
CA ARG A 550 8.92 -16.52 -3.63
C ARG A 550 8.82 -15.73 -2.32
N GLY A 551 7.76 -15.94 -1.54
CA GLY A 551 7.62 -15.42 -0.16
C GLY A 551 7.20 -13.94 -0.03
N CYS A 552 6.96 -13.24 -1.14
CA CYS A 552 6.51 -11.84 -1.16
C CYS A 552 5.00 -11.68 -0.86
N GLU A 553 4.24 -12.77 -0.89
CA GLU A 553 2.80 -12.87 -0.63
C GLU A 553 2.37 -12.50 0.81
N LYS A 554 3.32 -12.17 1.69
CA LYS A 554 3.06 -11.95 3.13
C LYS A 554 3.08 -10.48 3.57
N LEU A 555 3.48 -9.55 2.69
CA LEU A 555 3.57 -8.12 3.00
C LEU A 555 2.67 -7.29 2.08
N PRO A 556 1.53 -6.78 2.60
CA PRO A 556 0.56 -6.04 1.81
C PRO A 556 1.12 -4.88 0.97
N ILE A 557 2.15 -4.17 1.46
CA ILE A 557 2.79 -3.07 0.71
C ILE A 557 3.59 -3.58 -0.50
N VAL A 558 4.25 -4.74 -0.37
CA VAL A 558 4.99 -5.40 -1.46
C VAL A 558 4.01 -6.02 -2.44
N ILE A 559 2.94 -6.64 -1.94
CA ILE A 559 1.85 -7.15 -2.77
C ILE A 559 1.24 -5.99 -3.56
N HIS A 560 0.91 -4.86 -2.93
CA HIS A 560 0.29 -3.73 -3.62
C HIS A 560 1.21 -3.17 -4.71
N ALA A 561 2.49 -2.92 -4.40
CA ALA A 561 3.46 -2.44 -5.37
C ALA A 561 3.60 -3.40 -6.57
N ILE A 562 3.70 -4.71 -6.33
CA ILE A 562 3.96 -5.70 -7.37
C ILE A 562 2.70 -6.05 -8.16
N THR A 563 1.57 -6.28 -7.48
CA THR A 563 0.28 -6.57 -8.14
C THR A 563 -0.23 -5.38 -8.93
N GLY A 564 0.00 -4.14 -8.46
CA GLY A 564 -0.26 -2.92 -9.24
C GLY A 564 0.52 -2.91 -10.55
N MET A 565 1.80 -3.30 -10.52
CA MET A 565 2.66 -3.37 -11.71
C MET A 565 2.31 -4.55 -12.64
N GLN A 566 1.84 -5.67 -12.12
CA GLN A 566 1.33 -6.77 -12.96
C GLN A 566 0.01 -6.38 -13.65
N SER A 567 -0.93 -5.78 -12.90
CA SER A 567 -2.17 -5.25 -13.46
C SER A 567 -1.89 -4.20 -14.53
N LEU A 568 -0.90 -3.33 -14.31
CA LEU A 568 -0.42 -2.36 -15.29
C LEU A 568 -0.06 -3.02 -16.64
N VAL A 569 0.80 -4.03 -16.62
CA VAL A 569 1.25 -4.72 -17.85
C VAL A 569 0.10 -5.45 -18.53
N HIS A 570 -0.76 -6.11 -17.75
CA HIS A 570 -1.95 -6.77 -18.30
C HIS A 570 -2.86 -5.76 -19.02
N ASN A 571 -3.15 -4.63 -18.39
CA ASN A 571 -4.00 -3.59 -18.98
C ASN A 571 -3.39 -3.00 -20.27
N PHE A 572 -2.08 -2.78 -20.31
CA PHE A 572 -1.41 -2.31 -21.53
C PHE A 572 -1.44 -3.36 -22.66
N ARG A 573 -1.21 -4.65 -22.36
CA ARG A 573 -1.31 -5.71 -23.38
C ARG A 573 -2.73 -5.82 -23.92
N HIS A 574 -3.73 -5.76 -23.03
CA HIS A 574 -5.14 -5.78 -23.41
C HIS A 574 -5.47 -4.61 -24.33
N TYR A 575 -5.05 -3.40 -23.95
CA TYR A 575 -5.27 -2.19 -24.73
C TYR A 575 -4.58 -2.22 -26.10
N ILE A 576 -3.33 -2.72 -26.18
CA ILE A 576 -2.62 -2.92 -27.46
C ILE A 576 -3.38 -3.91 -28.35
N ALA A 577 -3.85 -5.02 -27.80
CA ALA A 577 -4.60 -6.03 -28.55
C ALA A 577 -5.88 -5.43 -29.15
N GLU A 578 -6.67 -4.73 -28.34
CA GLU A 578 -7.90 -4.07 -28.80
C GLU A 578 -7.61 -2.99 -29.86
N LEU A 579 -6.59 -2.15 -29.63
CA LEU A 579 -6.16 -1.11 -30.56
C LEU A 579 -5.80 -1.68 -31.93
N ARG A 580 -4.96 -2.72 -31.96
CA ARG A 580 -4.54 -3.41 -33.18
C ARG A 580 -5.71 -4.08 -33.87
N ALA A 581 -6.63 -4.68 -33.13
CA ALA A 581 -7.83 -5.28 -33.70
C ALA A 581 -8.73 -4.22 -34.38
N VAL A 582 -8.89 -3.03 -33.79
CA VAL A 582 -9.60 -1.90 -34.42
C VAL A 582 -8.86 -1.37 -35.66
N GLN A 583 -7.53 -1.27 -35.64
CA GLN A 583 -6.75 -0.90 -36.84
C GLN A 583 -7.03 -1.86 -38.02
N VAL A 584 -7.12 -3.16 -37.75
CA VAL A 584 -7.46 -4.17 -38.77
C VAL A 584 -8.88 -3.96 -39.31
N LEU A 585 -9.86 -3.62 -38.46
CA LEU A 585 -11.22 -3.29 -38.92
C LEU A 585 -11.25 -2.05 -39.81
N VAL A 586 -10.50 -1.01 -39.47
CA VAL A 586 -10.37 0.19 -40.31
C VAL A 586 -9.79 -0.17 -41.68
N CYS A 587 -8.76 -1.03 -41.72
CA CYS A 587 -8.18 -1.52 -42.98
C CYS A 587 -9.19 -2.35 -43.79
N ALA A 588 -9.97 -3.21 -43.13
CA ALA A 588 -11.01 -4.00 -43.79
C ALA A 588 -12.14 -3.14 -44.37
N GLU A 589 -12.56 -2.07 -43.68
CA GLU A 589 -13.51 -1.08 -44.22
C GLU A 589 -12.95 -0.34 -45.43
N ARG A 590 -11.68 0.06 -45.37
CA ARG A 590 -11.03 0.71 -46.51
C ARG A 590 -10.99 -0.22 -47.73
N TYR A 591 -10.58 -1.48 -47.54
CA TYR A 591 -10.57 -2.48 -48.60
C TYR A 591 -11.96 -2.66 -49.22
N LYS A 592 -13.01 -2.68 -48.38
CA LYS A 592 -14.40 -2.77 -48.82
C LYS A 592 -14.84 -1.56 -49.64
N LEU A 593 -14.45 -0.34 -49.28
CA LEU A 593 -14.74 0.84 -50.10
C LEU A 593 -14.03 0.80 -51.47
N GLU A 594 -12.85 0.19 -51.54
CA GLU A 594 -12.07 0.04 -52.78
C GLU A 594 -12.58 -1.11 -53.68
N HIS A 595 -13.06 -2.21 -53.10
CA HIS A 595 -13.34 -3.47 -53.82
C HIS A 595 -14.80 -3.96 -53.72
N ASP A 596 -15.67 -3.19 -53.07
CA ASP A 596 -17.10 -3.49 -52.81
C ASP A 596 -17.36 -4.80 -52.04
N ARG A 597 -16.34 -5.34 -51.37
CA ARG A 597 -16.43 -6.54 -50.54
C ARG A 597 -15.38 -6.54 -49.45
N TYR A 598 -15.65 -7.22 -48.33
CA TYR A 598 -14.61 -7.48 -47.34
C TYR A 598 -13.60 -8.52 -47.86
N PRO A 599 -12.34 -8.46 -47.41
CA PRO A 599 -11.37 -9.49 -47.77
C PRO A 599 -11.71 -10.80 -47.05
N ASP A 600 -11.65 -11.94 -47.75
CA ASP A 600 -11.86 -13.26 -47.11
C ASP A 600 -10.72 -13.60 -46.14
N ARG A 601 -9.52 -13.06 -46.41
CA ARG A 601 -8.33 -13.14 -45.57
C ARG A 601 -7.61 -11.80 -45.60
N MET A 602 -7.18 -11.32 -44.45
CA MET A 602 -6.30 -10.15 -44.33
C MET A 602 -4.84 -10.58 -44.36
N GLU A 603 -4.07 -10.04 -45.28
CA GLU A 603 -2.61 -10.19 -45.30
C GLU A 603 -1.96 -9.22 -44.30
N ASN A 604 -0.81 -9.59 -43.73
CA ASN A 604 -0.02 -8.73 -42.83
C ASN A 604 -0.76 -8.25 -41.57
N LEU A 605 -1.56 -9.12 -40.95
CA LEU A 605 -2.18 -8.82 -39.66
C LEU A 605 -1.12 -8.49 -38.60
N PRO A 606 -1.35 -7.49 -37.74
CA PRO A 606 -0.42 -7.11 -36.69
C PRO A 606 -0.27 -8.25 -35.69
N LEU A 607 0.87 -8.30 -35.00
CA LEU A 607 1.16 -9.35 -34.03
C LEU A 607 0.29 -9.18 -32.78
N ASP A 608 -0.18 -10.29 -32.24
CA ASP A 608 -0.86 -10.40 -30.96
C ASP A 608 0.16 -10.19 -29.82
N PRO A 609 -0.10 -9.28 -28.85
CA PRO A 609 0.81 -9.00 -27.75
C PRO A 609 0.97 -10.16 -26.74
N TYR A 610 0.12 -11.19 -26.77
CA TYR A 610 0.14 -12.31 -25.84
C TYR A 610 0.90 -13.54 -26.36
N ASN A 611 0.82 -13.83 -27.66
CA ASN A 611 1.45 -15.01 -28.26
C ASN A 611 2.46 -14.71 -29.38
N GLY A 612 2.56 -13.46 -29.83
CA GLY A 612 3.50 -13.02 -30.88
C GLY A 612 3.18 -13.51 -32.30
N LYS A 613 2.05 -14.17 -32.52
CA LYS A 613 1.52 -14.57 -33.84
C LYS A 613 0.63 -13.47 -34.39
N PRO A 614 0.32 -13.43 -35.71
CA PRO A 614 -0.66 -12.48 -36.23
C PRO A 614 -2.02 -12.63 -35.54
N LEU A 615 -2.75 -11.52 -35.37
CA LEU A 615 -4.14 -11.54 -34.90
C LEU A 615 -5.01 -12.43 -35.79
N ASN A 616 -6.14 -12.89 -35.24
CA ASN A 616 -7.11 -13.67 -35.99
C ASN A 616 -8.16 -12.77 -36.65
N TYR A 617 -8.65 -13.16 -37.83
CA TYR A 617 -9.61 -12.40 -38.64
C TYR A 617 -10.66 -13.33 -39.25
N ARG A 618 -11.93 -12.91 -39.24
CA ARG A 618 -13.02 -13.58 -39.99
C ARG A 618 -14.09 -12.61 -40.47
N VAL A 619 -14.75 -13.00 -41.56
CA VAL A 619 -16.01 -12.40 -42.05
C VAL A 619 -17.08 -13.49 -42.05
N GLY A 620 -18.25 -13.18 -41.48
CA GLY A 620 -19.38 -14.11 -41.47
C GLY A 620 -20.14 -14.09 -40.16
N GLU A 621 -20.73 -15.22 -39.80
CA GLU A 621 -21.48 -15.37 -38.56
C GLU A 621 -20.57 -15.30 -37.33
N CYS A 622 -20.79 -14.28 -36.50
CA CYS A 622 -20.03 -14.04 -35.27
C CYS A 622 -20.99 -14.04 -34.09
N ARG A 623 -20.56 -14.61 -32.96
CA ARG A 623 -21.31 -14.53 -31.70
C ARG A 623 -21.07 -13.18 -31.06
N VAL A 624 -22.14 -12.53 -30.63
CA VAL A 624 -22.12 -11.28 -29.89
C VAL A 624 -22.98 -11.42 -28.64
N GLU A 625 -22.47 -10.92 -27.53
CA GLU A 625 -23.27 -10.70 -26.32
C GLU A 625 -24.21 -9.53 -26.55
N ASN A 626 -25.50 -9.75 -26.29
CA ASN A 626 -26.50 -8.69 -26.14
C ASN A 626 -26.90 -8.62 -24.68
N ALA A 627 -26.62 -7.48 -24.08
CA ALA A 627 -26.61 -7.30 -22.66
C ALA A 627 -27.60 -6.18 -22.30
N LYS A 628 -28.79 -6.47 -21.77
CA LYS A 628 -29.82 -5.44 -21.50
C LYS A 628 -29.72 -4.90 -20.06
N ILE A 629 -29.76 -3.57 -19.87
CA ILE A 629 -29.85 -2.98 -18.52
C ILE A 629 -31.23 -3.25 -17.91
N VAL A 630 -31.23 -3.80 -16.70
CA VAL A 630 -32.39 -3.83 -15.81
C VAL A 630 -32.17 -2.84 -14.67
N TRP A 631 -33.07 -1.86 -14.58
CA TRP A 631 -33.10 -0.89 -13.51
C TRP A 631 -33.80 -1.51 -12.29
N ASN A 632 -33.15 -1.51 -11.13
CA ASN A 632 -33.78 -1.87 -9.86
C ASN A 632 -34.25 -0.60 -9.15
N THR A 633 -35.55 -0.43 -8.99
CA THR A 633 -36.13 0.62 -8.14
C THR A 633 -36.17 0.12 -6.70
N VAL A 634 -35.39 0.73 -5.81
CA VAL A 634 -35.61 0.55 -4.37
C VAL A 634 -36.86 1.35 -4.00
N THR A 635 -37.82 0.68 -3.39
CA THR A 635 -39.07 1.26 -2.90
C THR A 635 -38.81 2.35 -1.86
N ASN A 636 -38.80 3.63 -2.29
CA ASN A 636 -39.58 4.71 -1.66
C ASN A 636 -39.32 6.11 -2.23
N ASP A 637 -38.32 6.31 -3.09
CA ASP A 637 -38.15 7.61 -3.77
C ASP A 637 -37.97 7.38 -5.27
N SER A 638 -38.47 8.31 -6.07
CA SER A 638 -38.45 8.35 -7.55
C SER A 638 -37.04 8.34 -8.19
N GLU A 639 -36.00 7.99 -7.44
CA GLU A 639 -34.62 7.92 -7.90
C GLU A 639 -34.29 6.49 -8.33
N LYS A 640 -34.14 6.30 -9.66
CA LYS A 640 -33.62 5.06 -10.24
C LYS A 640 -32.10 5.02 -10.02
N PHE A 641 -31.63 4.17 -9.11
CA PHE A 641 -30.22 3.83 -8.99
C PHE A 641 -29.92 2.48 -9.66
N PHE A 642 -28.73 2.33 -10.25
CA PHE A 642 -28.30 1.06 -10.84
C PHE A 642 -27.68 0.17 -9.77
N LEU A 643 -28.40 -0.88 -9.41
CA LEU A 643 -27.95 -1.93 -8.47
C LEU A 643 -27.89 -3.32 -9.11
N GLY A 644 -27.94 -3.40 -10.44
CA GLY A 644 -27.49 -4.58 -11.17
C GLY A 644 -28.59 -5.51 -11.67
N GLY A 645 -28.51 -5.78 -12.97
CA GLY A 645 -29.15 -6.85 -13.70
C GLY A 645 -28.84 -6.64 -15.17
N VAL A 646 -27.76 -7.24 -15.66
CA VAL A 646 -27.50 -7.33 -17.11
C VAL A 646 -28.08 -8.67 -17.54
N VAL A 647 -29.12 -8.65 -18.36
CA VAL A 647 -29.57 -9.89 -19.00
C VAL A 647 -28.68 -10.08 -20.22
N ASP A 648 -27.73 -11.01 -20.11
CA ASP A 648 -26.92 -11.44 -21.24
C ASP A 648 -27.67 -12.49 -22.06
N THR A 649 -27.74 -12.24 -23.35
CA THR A 649 -28.20 -13.18 -24.36
C THR A 649 -27.15 -13.21 -25.46
N GLU A 650 -26.65 -14.40 -25.81
CA GLU A 650 -25.80 -14.53 -26.98
C GLU A 650 -26.66 -14.57 -28.25
N THR A 651 -26.26 -13.82 -29.26
CA THR A 651 -26.85 -13.91 -30.60
C THR A 651 -25.76 -14.07 -31.65
N VAL A 652 -26.14 -14.64 -32.79
CA VAL A 652 -25.26 -14.75 -33.95
C VAL A 652 -25.65 -13.67 -34.94
N VAL A 653 -24.69 -12.83 -35.33
CA VAL A 653 -24.89 -11.75 -36.29
C VAL A 653 -23.85 -11.83 -37.41
N PRO A 654 -24.19 -11.44 -38.65
CA PRO A 654 -23.20 -11.31 -39.70
C PRO A 654 -22.30 -10.11 -39.39
N ALA A 655 -21.00 -10.34 -39.25
CA ALA A 655 -20.02 -9.34 -38.86
C ALA A 655 -18.62 -9.58 -39.44
N VAL A 656 -17.77 -8.56 -39.38
CA VAL A 656 -16.31 -8.70 -39.46
C VAL A 656 -15.77 -8.74 -38.05
N GLN A 657 -14.95 -9.73 -37.74
CA GLN A 657 -14.37 -9.91 -36.40
C GLN A 657 -12.86 -10.06 -36.47
N VAL A 658 -12.21 -9.41 -35.52
CA VAL A 658 -10.77 -9.52 -35.26
C VAL A 658 -10.59 -9.84 -33.78
N TRP A 659 -9.72 -10.78 -33.44
CA TRP A 659 -9.47 -11.12 -32.04
C TRP A 659 -8.03 -11.51 -31.74
N SER A 660 -7.68 -11.32 -30.47
CA SER A 660 -6.46 -11.73 -29.79
C SER A 660 -6.80 -12.88 -28.84
N VAL A 661 -5.87 -13.84 -28.67
CA VAL A 661 -6.08 -15.08 -27.89
C VAL A 661 -6.05 -14.90 -26.37
N GLY A 662 -6.11 -13.65 -25.89
CA GLY A 662 -6.12 -13.35 -24.46
C GLY A 662 -4.86 -13.73 -23.68
N ALA A 663 -4.95 -13.58 -22.36
CA ALA A 663 -3.86 -13.85 -21.43
C ALA A 663 -3.62 -15.35 -21.22
N ASP A 664 -4.63 -16.20 -21.42
CA ASP A 664 -4.52 -17.66 -21.32
C ASP A 664 -3.79 -18.28 -22.53
N ARG A 665 -3.64 -17.50 -23.61
CA ARG A 665 -2.97 -17.84 -24.87
C ARG A 665 -3.63 -18.97 -25.66
N LYS A 666 -4.89 -19.27 -25.37
CA LYS A 666 -5.69 -20.28 -26.06
C LYS A 666 -6.69 -19.58 -26.96
N ASP A 667 -6.66 -19.95 -28.23
CA ASP A 667 -7.64 -19.44 -29.18
C ASP A 667 -9.02 -20.06 -28.90
N SER A 668 -9.92 -19.27 -28.34
CA SER A 668 -11.32 -19.65 -28.11
C SER A 668 -12.20 -19.32 -29.32
N GLY A 669 -11.60 -18.90 -30.45
CA GLY A 669 -12.31 -18.57 -31.67
C GLY A 669 -13.02 -17.22 -31.59
N GLY A 670 -12.53 -16.29 -30.77
CA GLY A 670 -13.11 -14.96 -30.58
C GLY A 670 -14.45 -15.03 -29.88
N LEU A 671 -14.60 -15.95 -28.93
CA LEU A 671 -15.81 -16.03 -28.13
C LEU A 671 -15.85 -14.88 -27.11
N PRO A 672 -17.05 -14.33 -26.82
CA PRO A 672 -17.20 -13.36 -25.75
C PRO A 672 -16.68 -13.87 -24.40
N THR A 673 -16.21 -12.95 -23.56
CA THR A 673 -15.67 -13.25 -22.23
C THR A 673 -16.77 -13.74 -21.30
N GLY A 674 -16.86 -15.05 -21.09
CA GLY A 674 -17.92 -15.65 -20.28
C GLY A 674 -17.85 -17.18 -20.19
N LYS A 675 -18.75 -17.78 -19.41
CA LYS A 675 -18.89 -19.24 -19.33
C LYS A 675 -19.42 -19.76 -20.67
N THR A 676 -18.63 -20.55 -21.37
CA THR A 676 -19.10 -21.25 -22.56
C THR A 676 -20.06 -22.38 -22.18
N ASP A 677 -21.08 -22.63 -23.02
CA ASP A 677 -22.12 -23.68 -22.81
C ASP A 677 -21.58 -25.12 -22.76
N LYS A 678 -20.30 -25.33 -23.07
CA LYS A 678 -19.69 -26.66 -23.13
C LYS A 678 -18.41 -26.69 -22.30
N ARG A 679 -18.58 -27.11 -21.04
CA ARG A 679 -17.55 -27.21 -19.97
C ARG A 679 -17.19 -25.84 -19.39
N ASN A 680 -16.78 -25.82 -18.13
CA ASN A 680 -16.38 -24.63 -17.36
C ASN A 680 -15.12 -23.91 -17.93
N GLU A 681 -14.92 -23.89 -19.25
CA GLU A 681 -13.86 -23.16 -19.93
C GLU A 681 -14.31 -21.71 -20.13
N TYR A 682 -13.54 -20.80 -19.55
CA TYR A 682 -13.73 -19.35 -19.60
C TYR A 682 -12.86 -18.82 -20.74
N SER A 683 -13.47 -18.16 -21.73
CA SER A 683 -12.72 -17.45 -22.78
C SER A 683 -12.22 -16.12 -22.24
N ASP A 684 -10.95 -15.79 -22.47
CA ASP A 684 -10.40 -14.45 -22.25
C ASP A 684 -9.94 -13.77 -23.56
N ASP A 685 -10.43 -14.27 -24.70
CA ASP A 685 -10.20 -13.68 -26.02
C ASP A 685 -10.67 -12.21 -26.05
N ILE A 686 -9.80 -11.34 -26.54
CA ILE A 686 -10.11 -9.92 -26.75
C ILE A 686 -10.59 -9.77 -28.19
N HIS A 687 -11.88 -9.51 -28.38
CA HIS A 687 -12.47 -9.45 -29.70
C HIS A 687 -13.09 -8.08 -30.00
N VAL A 688 -13.01 -7.70 -31.27
CA VAL A 688 -13.55 -6.44 -31.79
C VAL A 688 -14.36 -6.79 -33.03
N ILE A 689 -15.59 -6.29 -33.08
CA ILE A 689 -16.58 -6.67 -34.08
C ILE A 689 -17.13 -5.42 -34.78
N ARG A 690 -17.38 -5.55 -36.09
CA ARG A 690 -18.14 -4.59 -36.90
C ARG A 690 -19.33 -5.34 -37.53
N ARG A 691 -20.55 -5.01 -37.11
CA ARG A 691 -21.79 -5.65 -37.61
C ARG A 691 -22.04 -5.30 -39.08
N LEU A 692 -22.39 -6.29 -39.91
CA LEU A 692 -22.74 -6.07 -41.32
C LEU A 692 -24.17 -5.56 -41.50
N LYS A 693 -25.04 -5.87 -40.56
CA LYS A 693 -26.42 -5.37 -40.44
C LYS A 693 -26.61 -4.91 -38.98
N PRO A 694 -26.91 -3.62 -38.72
CA PRO A 694 -27.13 -3.11 -37.38
C PRO A 694 -28.32 -3.77 -36.67
#